data_AF-A0A936D367-F1
#
_entry.id   AF-A0A936D367-F1
#
_cell.length_a   1.000
_cell.length_b   1.000
_cell.length_c   1.000
_cell.angle_alpha   90.00
_cell.angle_beta   90.00
_cell.angle_gamma   90.00
#
_symmetry.space_group_name_H-M   'P 1'
#
loop_
_entity.id
_entity.type
_entity.pdbx_description
1 polymer ?
#
loop_
_entity_poly.entity_id
_entity_poly.type
_entity_poly.pdbx_seq_one_letter_code
_entity_poly.pdbx_strand_id
1 'polypeptide(L)'
;MLKFLTTLFPTGDFALLALVLGMPLLGAIVNGIWGQRLGKKAVKTMALSAMGIAFAGAVVTFLVLDRESSQHPGHHVKLSWLAWQWMRTTGAREMTVPIELKFSVDALSGVMMLVITGVGFLIHLYASSYMENDKAYWRFFAYLNLFVFSMLVLVLGDNLPVLFVGWEGVGLCSYLLIGFWYQHGPNAQAGKKAFVANRIGDFGLLCGMFLLVHYTGALDWSGIEQGSGSLVSQADQMQVHLWPIGGGQFQGFLAFLQPKTPLVITGATAVGLMLFLGCTGKSAQIPLYVWLPDAMAGPTPVSALIHAATMVTAGIYLVCRLSFVFVLSPFTMAVIAFTGAFTALFAATIALVQNDLKKVLAYSTVSQLGYMFLGVGVGAFTAGFFHVFTHAFFKACLFLGAGSVIHAMHARIHDDVKSQDMRNMGGLRKYMPYTFWTFGAATLAIIGFPLTSGFFSKDEILFKAFVNHPVNPAAAHMGAKAAEKLWQQPTWIGPVLWAMGLATAVLTAFYMSRAFILTFFGDFKGWTIGKAPASEHHDHDDHGDHGDDDDHHHEEDLKVPGAAPHESPWQMTVPLMILATLSLAGGFLNPGLFAGLFKDHKPPMEHWLEPVFEEAEKAIQVLPNAEAAHHKEYPLTAAAFAAFAVGTFVAYQFYIAKKGQPAKDMAEKAPGLHKLLVDKWRVDELYDATVWNGVDALADTAISVDQSFFDAIIARLTALVVAALGTVLRVFQNGVVHVYAGAMALGIVLIGWFVVVPRADVSTRATGNGDYVLEAAPGMGYGYRWTPEASGKPQDDKFSPASTQLKVHLDADKTQTVKLEVKNAFGFQASREVTLKGPTSEKPEKLGSVDLPSDNLGKN
;
A
#
# COMPACT_ATOMS: atom_id res chain seq x y z
N MET A 1 26.40 22.78 24.87
CA MET A 1 25.66 21.51 24.73
C MET A 1 25.43 21.14 23.26
N LEU A 2 24.65 21.90 22.47
CA LEU A 2 24.41 21.58 21.04
C LEU A 2 25.68 21.43 20.19
N LYS A 3 26.67 22.34 20.34
CA LYS A 3 27.99 22.19 19.70
C LYS A 3 28.74 20.89 20.07
N PHE A 4 28.52 20.39 21.29
CA PHE A 4 29.12 19.14 21.75
C PHE A 4 28.38 17.92 21.19
N LEU A 5 27.07 18.02 20.99
CA LEU A 5 26.27 16.97 20.35
C LEU A 5 26.60 16.85 18.85
N THR A 6 26.80 17.95 18.14
CA THR A 6 27.23 17.92 16.73
C THR A 6 28.65 17.37 16.56
N THR A 7 29.51 17.46 17.59
CA THR A 7 30.81 16.78 17.58
C THR A 7 30.71 15.29 17.92
N LEU A 8 29.73 14.88 18.73
CA LEU A 8 29.48 13.46 19.06
C LEU A 8 28.74 12.72 17.94
N PHE A 9 27.86 13.42 17.22
CA PHE A 9 27.03 12.90 16.15
C PHE A 9 27.20 13.76 14.90
N PRO A 10 28.15 13.40 14.01
CA PRO A 10 28.34 14.11 12.74
C PRO A 10 27.08 14.06 11.86
N THR A 11 26.85 15.09 11.05
CA THR A 11 25.65 15.21 10.19
C THR A 11 25.51 14.09 9.16
N GLY A 12 26.64 13.58 8.65
CA GLY A 12 26.70 12.48 7.69
C GLY A 12 26.58 11.07 8.29
N ASP A 13 26.75 10.94 9.62
CA ASP A 13 26.61 9.68 10.37
C ASP A 13 25.92 9.93 11.71
N PHE A 14 24.68 10.40 11.62
CA PHE A 14 23.92 10.90 12.77
C PHE A 14 23.30 9.76 13.59
N ALA A 15 24.14 9.01 14.30
CA ALA A 15 23.77 7.78 15.02
C ALA A 15 22.67 7.95 16.09
N LEU A 16 22.31 9.18 16.50
CA LEU A 16 21.18 9.43 17.40
C LEU A 16 19.85 8.93 16.81
N LEU A 17 19.71 8.87 15.48
CA LEU A 17 18.53 8.26 14.83
C LEU A 17 18.38 6.79 15.20
N ALA A 18 19.48 6.06 15.35
CA ALA A 18 19.47 4.67 15.77
C ALA A 18 18.85 4.51 17.17
N LEU A 19 19.08 5.46 18.08
CA LEU A 19 18.47 5.46 19.40
C LEU A 19 16.96 5.73 19.32
N VAL A 20 16.55 6.75 18.55
CA VAL A 20 15.12 7.10 18.39
C VAL A 20 14.33 5.93 17.81
N LEU A 21 14.89 5.21 16.84
CA LEU A 21 14.29 4.01 16.24
C LEU A 21 14.40 2.78 17.15
N GLY A 22 15.56 2.56 17.76
CA GLY A 22 15.88 1.36 18.52
C GLY A 22 15.10 1.24 19.82
N MET A 23 14.75 2.35 20.47
CA MET A 23 14.07 2.30 21.77
C MET A 23 12.63 1.76 21.70
N PRO A 24 11.76 2.22 20.78
CA PRO A 24 10.44 1.61 20.61
C PRO A 24 10.54 0.14 20.17
N LEU A 25 11.49 -0.23 19.29
CA LEU A 25 11.71 -1.62 18.90
C LEU A 25 12.12 -2.49 20.10
N LEU A 26 13.05 -2.02 20.92
CA LEU A 26 13.46 -2.67 22.16
C LEU A 26 12.26 -2.86 23.10
N GLY A 27 11.44 -1.82 23.28
CA GLY A 27 10.21 -1.90 24.07
C GLY A 27 9.22 -2.93 23.54
N ALA A 28 9.09 -3.06 22.21
CA ALA A 28 8.25 -4.06 21.57
C ALA A 28 8.77 -5.48 21.80
N ILE A 29 10.08 -5.71 21.61
CA ILE A 29 10.74 -7.01 21.78
C ILE A 29 10.69 -7.45 23.25
N VAL A 30 11.05 -6.56 24.18
CA VAL A 30 11.09 -6.90 25.62
C VAL A 30 9.70 -7.28 26.12
N ASN A 31 8.70 -6.46 25.84
CA ASN A 31 7.32 -6.74 26.24
C ASN A 31 6.74 -7.93 25.48
N GLY A 32 7.08 -8.13 24.21
CA GLY A 32 6.58 -9.24 23.40
C GLY A 32 7.11 -10.60 23.83
N ILE A 33 8.40 -10.71 24.16
CA ILE A 33 9.04 -11.99 24.51
C ILE A 33 8.89 -12.31 26.00
N TRP A 34 9.16 -11.34 26.88
CA TRP A 34 9.19 -11.57 28.33
C TRP A 34 8.00 -10.99 29.08
N GLY A 35 7.14 -10.19 28.44
CA GLY A 35 6.09 -9.43 29.12
C GLY A 35 5.08 -10.27 29.90
N GLN A 36 4.80 -11.51 29.47
CA GLN A 36 3.98 -12.46 30.24
C GLN A 36 4.54 -12.75 31.62
N ARG A 37 5.88 -12.74 31.77
CA ARG A 37 6.59 -13.09 33.02
C ARG A 37 6.98 -11.88 33.86
N LEU A 38 7.02 -10.68 33.28
CA LEU A 38 7.52 -9.46 33.92
C LEU A 38 6.48 -8.76 34.83
N GLY A 39 5.19 -9.08 34.65
CA GLY A 39 4.09 -8.41 35.35
C GLY A 39 3.78 -7.00 34.81
N LYS A 40 2.58 -6.48 35.12
CA LYS A 40 2.05 -5.23 34.53
C LYS A 40 2.94 -3.99 34.80
N LYS A 41 3.53 -3.90 36.00
CA LYS A 41 4.38 -2.76 36.39
C LYS A 41 5.64 -2.67 35.53
N ALA A 42 6.34 -3.78 35.30
CA ALA A 42 7.55 -3.78 34.49
C ALA A 42 7.24 -3.54 33.00
N VAL A 43 6.18 -4.16 32.47
CA VAL A 43 5.70 -3.92 31.09
C VAL A 43 5.40 -2.44 30.86
N LYS A 44 4.65 -1.83 31.80
CA LYS A 44 4.31 -0.40 31.77
C LYS A 44 5.56 0.48 31.79
N THR A 45 6.48 0.23 32.73
CA THR A 45 7.72 1.00 32.83
C THR A 45 8.55 0.89 31.57
N MET A 46 8.71 -0.32 31.02
CA MET A 46 9.45 -0.54 29.77
C MET A 46 8.83 0.18 28.58
N ALA A 47 7.49 0.13 28.44
CA ALA A 47 6.82 0.80 27.34
C ALA A 47 6.94 2.32 27.42
N LEU A 48 6.71 2.89 28.60
CA LEU A 48 6.79 4.34 28.79
C LEU A 48 8.22 4.87 28.71
N SER A 49 9.21 4.15 29.26
CA SER A 49 10.62 4.57 29.19
C SER A 49 11.17 4.50 27.77
N ALA A 50 10.84 3.45 27.01
CA ALA A 50 11.19 3.34 25.59
C ALA A 50 10.70 4.55 24.80
N MET A 51 9.42 4.87 24.94
CA MET A 51 8.80 5.99 24.23
C MET A 51 9.30 7.35 24.73
N GLY A 52 9.50 7.51 26.04
CA GLY A 52 10.02 8.75 26.62
C GLY A 52 11.45 9.07 26.16
N ILE A 53 12.32 8.04 26.08
CA ILE A 53 13.69 8.20 25.58
C ILE A 53 13.69 8.49 24.07
N ALA A 54 12.83 7.82 23.30
CA ALA A 54 12.67 8.12 21.87
C ALA A 54 12.21 9.56 21.64
N PHE A 55 11.25 10.06 22.43
CA PHE A 55 10.79 11.45 22.36
C PHE A 55 11.89 12.45 22.75
N ALA A 56 12.63 12.19 23.83
CA ALA A 56 13.78 13.03 24.20
C ALA A 56 14.84 13.07 23.09
N GLY A 57 15.15 11.93 22.47
CA GLY A 57 16.05 11.85 21.31
C GLY A 57 15.51 12.58 20.08
N ALA A 58 14.19 12.54 19.84
CA ALA A 58 13.54 13.28 18.76
C ALA A 58 13.63 14.81 18.98
N VAL A 59 13.41 15.30 20.21
CA VAL A 59 13.58 16.71 20.56
C VAL A 59 15.02 17.16 20.35
N VAL A 60 15.99 16.37 20.82
CA VAL A 60 17.42 16.70 20.62
C VAL A 60 17.77 16.73 19.13
N THR A 61 17.33 15.74 18.36
CA THR A 61 17.53 15.70 16.90
C THR A 61 16.92 16.92 16.22
N PHE A 62 15.70 17.32 16.60
CA PHE A 62 15.05 18.51 16.04
C PHE A 62 15.81 19.80 16.35
N LEU A 63 16.31 19.96 17.57
CA LEU A 63 17.14 21.13 17.94
C LEU A 63 18.48 21.17 17.21
N VAL A 64 19.07 20.01 16.89
CA VAL A 64 20.27 19.93 16.04
C VAL A 64 19.91 20.32 14.60
N LEU A 65 18.82 19.79 14.06
CA LEU A 65 18.36 20.13 12.71
C LEU A 65 18.08 21.64 12.57
N ASP A 66 17.39 22.24 13.52
CA ASP A 66 17.08 23.69 13.54
C ASP A 66 18.34 24.54 13.54
N ARG A 67 19.35 24.15 14.33
CA ARG A 67 20.66 24.80 14.36
C ARG A 67 21.37 24.70 13.01
N GLU A 68 21.43 23.51 12.40
CA GLU A 68 22.12 23.30 11.12
C GLU A 68 21.40 24.02 9.97
N SER A 69 20.06 24.04 10.00
CA SER A 69 19.21 24.82 9.08
C SER A 69 19.47 26.32 9.19
N SER A 70 19.54 26.83 10.42
CA SER A 70 19.87 28.25 10.68
C SER A 70 21.27 28.66 10.20
N GLN A 71 22.20 27.70 10.08
CA GLN A 71 23.55 27.96 9.55
C GLN A 71 23.63 27.94 8.03
N HIS A 72 22.68 27.29 7.36
CA HIS A 72 22.62 27.16 5.90
C HIS A 72 21.24 27.63 5.39
N PRO A 73 20.90 28.92 5.55
CA PRO A 73 19.60 29.43 5.19
C PRO A 73 19.33 29.24 3.68
N GLY A 74 18.15 28.73 3.35
CA GLY A 74 17.72 28.47 1.97
C GLY A 74 18.22 27.15 1.37
N HIS A 75 18.97 26.33 2.12
CA HIS A 75 19.36 25.00 1.66
C HIS A 75 18.58 23.90 2.37
N HIS A 76 18.26 22.83 1.63
CA HIS A 76 17.64 21.64 2.21
C HIS A 76 18.64 20.89 3.09
N VAL A 77 18.58 21.13 4.40
CA VAL A 77 19.42 20.47 5.40
C VAL A 77 18.83 19.12 5.80
N LYS A 78 19.70 18.12 5.86
CA LYS A 78 19.35 16.73 6.14
C LYS A 78 20.40 16.05 7.01
N LEU A 79 19.96 15.47 8.12
CA LEU A 79 20.78 14.63 8.99
C LEU A 79 20.57 13.18 8.58
N SER A 80 21.63 12.42 8.31
CA SER A 80 21.49 11.03 7.85
C SER A 80 22.35 10.05 8.62
N TRP A 81 21.83 8.84 8.77
CA TRP A 81 22.52 7.70 9.35
C TRP A 81 22.35 6.50 8.42
N LEU A 82 23.47 5.96 7.93
CA LEU A 82 23.50 4.73 7.14
C LEU A 82 23.70 3.56 8.08
N ALA A 83 22.67 2.70 8.24
CA ALA A 83 22.79 1.52 9.09
C ALA A 83 23.67 0.45 8.40
N TRP A 84 23.32 0.08 7.17
CA TRP A 84 24.14 -0.77 6.30
C TRP A 84 23.63 -0.75 4.84
N GLN A 85 24.43 -1.26 3.90
CA GLN A 85 23.99 -1.47 2.52
C GLN A 85 23.17 -2.75 2.42
N TRP A 86 21.88 -2.65 2.09
CA TRP A 86 20.96 -3.79 2.10
C TRP A 86 21.15 -4.67 0.86
N MET A 87 21.03 -4.10 -0.33
CA MET A 87 21.24 -4.83 -1.59
C MET A 87 21.58 -3.89 -2.74
N ARG A 88 22.05 -4.44 -3.87
CA ARG A 88 22.23 -3.72 -5.13
C ARG A 88 21.45 -4.45 -6.20
N THR A 89 20.73 -3.71 -7.03
CA THR A 89 20.02 -4.26 -8.18
C THR A 89 20.44 -3.51 -9.44
N THR A 90 20.27 -4.13 -10.60
CA THR A 90 20.51 -3.48 -11.89
C THR A 90 19.17 -2.97 -12.42
N GLY A 91 19.03 -1.66 -12.53
CA GLY A 91 17.85 -0.99 -13.06
C GLY A 91 17.76 -1.06 -14.58
N ALA A 92 16.72 -0.43 -15.14
CA ALA A 92 16.64 -0.23 -16.58
C ALA A 92 17.88 0.55 -17.07
N ARG A 93 18.42 0.18 -18.24
CA ARG A 93 19.67 0.73 -18.83
C ARG A 93 20.98 0.35 -18.11
N GLU A 94 21.01 -0.81 -17.46
CA GLU A 94 22.21 -1.36 -16.80
C GLU A 94 22.78 -0.50 -15.66
N MET A 95 22.03 0.49 -15.17
CA MET A 95 22.44 1.33 -14.06
C MET A 95 22.32 0.55 -12.74
N THR A 96 23.37 0.57 -11.92
CA THR A 96 23.32 -0.05 -10.60
C THR A 96 22.51 0.83 -9.65
N VAL A 97 21.42 0.30 -9.09
CA VAL A 97 20.57 0.94 -8.09
C VAL A 97 20.96 0.42 -6.70
N PRO A 98 21.66 1.20 -5.87
CA PRO A 98 21.95 0.83 -4.50
C PRO A 98 20.68 0.96 -3.65
N ILE A 99 20.34 -0.08 -2.90
CA ILE A 99 19.28 -0.05 -1.90
C ILE A 99 19.96 -0.12 -0.53
N GLU A 100 20.00 1.01 0.14
CA GLU A 100 20.65 1.18 1.43
C GLU A 100 19.62 1.21 2.55
N LEU A 101 19.90 0.56 3.69
CA LEU A 101 19.10 0.78 4.89
C LEU A 101 19.58 2.07 5.56
N LYS A 102 19.13 3.19 5.01
CA LYS A 102 19.52 4.53 5.42
C LYS A 102 18.32 5.29 5.98
N PHE A 103 18.56 6.00 7.08
CA PHE A 103 17.58 6.83 7.75
C PHE A 103 18.00 8.29 7.70
N SER A 104 17.04 9.20 7.53
CA SER A 104 17.30 10.63 7.48
C SER A 104 16.19 11.46 8.12
N VAL A 105 16.61 12.60 8.66
CA VAL A 105 15.73 13.62 9.23
C VAL A 105 15.97 14.94 8.52
N ASP A 106 14.91 15.51 7.97
CA ASP A 106 14.85 16.86 7.42
C ASP A 106 13.67 17.63 8.02
N ALA A 107 13.33 18.82 7.50
CA ALA A 107 12.26 19.64 8.06
C ALA A 107 10.91 18.91 8.14
N LEU A 108 10.56 18.13 7.12
CA LEU A 108 9.30 17.39 7.04
C LEU A 108 9.29 16.19 8.00
N SER A 109 10.31 15.32 7.95
CA SER A 109 10.37 14.15 8.82
C SER A 109 10.66 14.53 10.28
N GLY A 110 11.32 15.65 10.54
CA GLY A 110 11.57 16.19 11.87
C GLY A 110 10.27 16.52 12.61
N VAL A 111 9.34 17.22 11.96
CA VAL A 111 8.02 17.52 12.54
C VAL A 111 7.23 16.24 12.78
N MET A 112 7.20 15.33 11.81
CA MET A 112 6.50 14.05 11.96
C MET A 112 7.10 13.20 13.09
N MET A 113 8.42 13.14 13.22
CA MET A 113 9.11 12.41 14.28
C MET A 113 8.71 12.93 15.67
N LEU A 114 8.60 14.25 15.85
CA LEU A 114 8.10 14.86 17.09
C LEU A 114 6.64 14.51 17.37
N VAL A 115 5.78 14.54 16.35
CA VAL A 115 4.35 14.17 16.49
C VAL A 115 4.22 12.69 16.87
N ILE A 116 4.89 11.79 16.15
CA ILE A 116 4.83 10.34 16.36
C ILE A 116 5.31 9.97 17.75
N THR A 117 6.45 10.51 18.19
CA THR A 117 7.01 10.18 19.51
C THR A 117 6.30 10.92 20.65
N GLY A 118 5.93 12.18 20.47
CA GLY A 118 5.27 13.00 21.49
C GLY A 118 3.81 12.60 21.73
N VAL A 119 2.98 12.61 20.69
CA VAL A 119 1.58 12.14 20.78
C VAL A 119 1.56 10.64 21.11
N GLY A 120 2.48 9.87 20.54
CA GLY A 120 2.66 8.46 20.88
C GLY A 120 2.90 8.24 22.37
N PHE A 121 3.81 9.01 23.00
CA PHE A 121 4.06 8.92 24.43
C PHE A 121 2.80 9.23 25.27
N LEU A 122 2.05 10.27 24.91
CA LEU A 122 0.79 10.62 25.59
C LEU A 122 -0.25 9.50 25.48
N ILE A 123 -0.34 8.85 24.32
CA ILE A 123 -1.23 7.69 24.11
C ILE A 123 -0.77 6.48 24.94
N HIS A 124 0.54 6.23 25.06
CA HIS A 124 1.06 5.16 25.91
C HIS A 124 0.72 5.42 27.39
N LEU A 125 0.85 6.66 27.85
CA LEU A 125 0.49 7.05 29.22
C LEU A 125 -0.99 6.82 29.48
N TYR A 126 -1.86 7.27 28.57
CA TYR A 126 -3.30 7.05 28.64
C TYR A 126 -3.65 5.56 28.67
N ALA A 127 -3.08 4.78 27.75
CA ALA A 127 -3.37 3.35 27.62
C ALA A 127 -2.97 2.55 28.86
N SER A 128 -2.01 3.06 29.65
CA SER A 128 -1.53 2.39 30.86
C SER A 128 -2.57 2.28 31.98
N SER A 129 -3.61 3.11 31.93
CA SER A 129 -4.76 3.02 32.85
C SER A 129 -5.99 2.46 32.14
N TYR A 130 -6.23 2.83 30.88
CA TYR A 130 -7.37 2.32 30.12
C TYR A 130 -7.37 0.79 29.99
N MET A 131 -6.19 0.17 29.80
CA MET A 131 -6.04 -1.27 29.65
C MET A 131 -5.74 -1.99 30.97
N GLU A 132 -5.78 -1.32 32.12
CA GLU A 132 -5.26 -1.84 33.39
C GLU A 132 -5.92 -3.17 33.80
N ASN A 133 -7.21 -3.36 33.48
CA ASN A 133 -7.97 -4.57 33.81
C ASN A 133 -7.86 -5.68 32.75
N ASP A 134 -7.25 -5.42 31.59
CA ASP A 134 -7.13 -6.40 30.51
C ASP A 134 -6.07 -7.48 30.85
N LYS A 135 -6.36 -8.74 30.48
CA LYS A 135 -5.48 -9.89 30.70
C LYS A 135 -4.24 -9.85 29.78
N ALA A 136 -4.37 -9.34 28.56
CA ALA A 136 -3.35 -9.29 27.53
C ALA A 136 -2.58 -7.94 27.50
N TYR A 137 -2.42 -7.30 28.67
CA TYR A 137 -1.75 -6.00 28.85
C TYR A 137 -0.33 -5.93 28.20
N TRP A 138 0.46 -6.99 28.33
CA TRP A 138 1.81 -7.07 27.75
C TRP A 138 1.82 -7.08 26.22
N ARG A 139 0.88 -7.79 25.61
CA ARG A 139 0.72 -7.90 24.16
C ARG A 139 0.31 -6.56 23.57
N PHE A 140 -0.59 -5.87 24.25
CA PHE A 140 -1.05 -4.53 23.86
C PHE A 140 0.13 -3.55 23.74
N PHE A 141 0.96 -3.44 24.78
CA PHE A 141 2.11 -2.54 24.77
C PHE A 141 3.25 -2.98 23.84
N ALA A 142 3.39 -4.29 23.58
CA ALA A 142 4.31 -4.77 22.56
C ALA A 142 3.91 -4.28 21.17
N TYR A 143 2.62 -4.41 20.82
CA TYR A 143 2.09 -3.94 19.54
C TYR A 143 2.08 -2.42 19.42
N LEU A 144 1.80 -1.69 20.49
CA LEU A 144 1.80 -0.22 20.48
C LEU A 144 3.21 0.33 20.21
N ASN A 145 4.23 -0.23 20.86
CA ASN A 145 5.64 0.11 20.61
C ASN A 145 6.08 -0.27 19.19
N LEU A 146 5.68 -1.45 18.71
CA LEU A 146 6.00 -1.92 17.35
C LEU A 146 5.38 -1.02 16.28
N PHE A 147 4.18 -0.48 16.57
CA PHE A 147 3.52 0.48 15.70
C PHE A 147 4.34 1.75 15.56
N VAL A 148 4.73 2.37 16.68
CA VAL A 148 5.53 3.59 16.67
C VAL A 148 6.86 3.34 15.95
N PHE A 149 7.53 2.23 16.23
CA PHE A 149 8.74 1.83 15.52
C PHE A 149 8.51 1.78 14.00
N SER A 150 7.49 1.07 13.54
CA SER A 150 7.17 0.94 12.11
C SER A 150 6.87 2.29 11.46
N MET A 151 6.17 3.17 12.17
CA MET A 151 5.87 4.52 11.67
C MET A 151 7.13 5.40 11.62
N LEU A 152 8.06 5.26 12.59
CA LEU A 152 9.35 5.94 12.55
C LEU A 152 10.21 5.43 11.39
N VAL A 153 10.22 4.12 11.10
CA VAL A 153 10.90 3.58 9.91
C VAL A 153 10.32 4.18 8.62
N LEU A 154 8.99 4.31 8.53
CA LEU A 154 8.30 4.89 7.38
C LEU A 154 8.73 6.33 7.14
N VAL A 155 8.69 7.16 8.18
CA VAL A 155 8.98 8.60 8.07
C VAL A 155 10.47 8.88 7.95
N LEU A 156 11.32 8.14 8.65
CA LEU A 156 12.75 8.36 8.64
C LEU A 156 13.46 7.66 7.47
N GLY A 157 12.78 6.84 6.67
CA GLY A 157 13.40 6.15 5.55
C GLY A 157 13.99 7.12 4.50
N ASP A 158 15.23 6.88 4.08
CA ASP A 158 15.90 7.72 3.08
C ASP A 158 15.62 7.33 1.61
N ASN A 159 14.80 6.30 1.43
CA ASN A 159 14.42 5.77 0.13
C ASN A 159 13.08 5.04 0.21
N LEU A 160 12.47 4.79 -0.95
CA LEU A 160 11.17 4.12 -1.05
C LEU A 160 11.15 2.70 -0.47
N PRO A 161 12.15 1.83 -0.67
CA PRO A 161 12.19 0.52 -0.02
C PRO A 161 12.12 0.57 1.50
N VAL A 162 12.89 1.45 2.15
CA VAL A 162 12.85 1.59 3.62
C VAL A 162 11.50 2.16 4.06
N LEU A 163 10.98 3.16 3.35
CA LEU A 163 9.64 3.68 3.60
C LEU A 163 8.59 2.56 3.48
N PHE A 164 8.69 1.70 2.46
CA PHE A 164 7.79 0.58 2.21
C PHE A 164 7.86 -0.48 3.32
N VAL A 165 9.04 -0.75 3.90
CA VAL A 165 9.16 -1.62 5.08
C VAL A 165 8.36 -1.04 6.26
N GLY A 166 8.48 0.27 6.51
CA GLY A 166 7.68 0.94 7.54
C GLY A 166 6.18 0.94 7.21
N TRP A 167 5.84 1.14 5.93
CA TRP A 167 4.47 1.15 5.37
C TRP A 167 3.73 -0.17 5.56
N GLU A 168 4.41 -1.28 5.30
CA GLU A 168 3.96 -2.64 5.57
C GLU A 168 3.90 -2.91 7.07
N GLY A 169 4.92 -2.49 7.82
CA GLY A 169 4.99 -2.61 9.28
C GLY A 169 3.82 -1.95 9.99
N VAL A 170 3.43 -0.72 9.61
CA VAL A 170 2.24 -0.07 10.18
C VAL A 170 0.95 -0.79 9.78
N GLY A 171 0.89 -1.36 8.58
CA GLY A 171 -0.23 -2.21 8.13
C GLY A 171 -0.39 -3.45 9.01
N LEU A 172 0.70 -4.17 9.27
CA LEU A 172 0.72 -5.33 10.16
C LEU A 172 0.33 -4.94 11.59
N CYS A 173 0.90 -3.87 12.14
CA CYS A 173 0.57 -3.42 13.50
C CYS A 173 -0.89 -3.01 13.63
N SER A 174 -1.46 -2.39 12.59
CA SER A 174 -2.89 -2.04 12.56
C SER A 174 -3.78 -3.28 12.58
N TYR A 175 -3.45 -4.32 11.80
CA TYR A 175 -4.15 -5.60 11.80
C TYR A 175 -4.18 -6.23 13.20
N LEU A 176 -3.01 -6.29 13.85
CA LEU A 176 -2.85 -6.87 15.19
C LEU A 176 -3.59 -6.09 16.28
N LEU A 177 -3.64 -4.76 16.18
CA LEU A 177 -4.29 -3.91 17.18
C LEU A 177 -5.82 -3.77 16.96
N ILE A 178 -6.29 -3.77 15.71
CA ILE A 178 -7.73 -3.78 15.42
C ILE A 178 -8.32 -5.13 15.85
N GLY A 179 -7.66 -6.23 15.48
CA GLY A 179 -8.00 -7.58 15.90
C GLY A 179 -7.50 -7.95 17.30
N PHE A 180 -7.24 -6.99 18.19
CA PHE A 180 -6.63 -7.27 19.50
C PHE A 180 -7.47 -8.22 20.35
N TRP A 181 -8.79 -8.03 20.35
CA TRP A 181 -9.78 -8.92 20.95
C TRP A 181 -10.34 -9.87 19.89
N TYR A 182 -9.48 -10.71 19.31
CA TYR A 182 -9.81 -11.64 18.22
C TYR A 182 -10.81 -12.73 18.58
N GLN A 183 -11.11 -12.93 19.87
CA GLN A 183 -12.12 -13.89 20.32
C GLN A 183 -13.53 -13.48 19.86
N HIS A 184 -13.78 -12.18 19.69
CA HIS A 184 -15.01 -11.68 19.08
C HIS A 184 -14.89 -11.69 17.56
N GLY A 185 -15.65 -12.56 16.89
CA GLY A 185 -15.65 -12.74 15.44
C GLY A 185 -15.71 -11.42 14.63
N PRO A 186 -16.60 -10.46 14.95
CA PRO A 186 -16.65 -9.17 14.26
C PRO A 186 -15.35 -8.36 14.33
N ASN A 187 -14.63 -8.40 15.47
CA ASN A 187 -13.37 -7.68 15.65
C ASN A 187 -12.25 -8.28 14.78
N ALA A 188 -12.20 -9.61 14.69
CA ALA A 188 -11.25 -10.31 13.82
C ALA A 188 -11.51 -10.02 12.33
N GLN A 189 -12.79 -10.00 11.92
CA GLN A 189 -13.18 -9.64 10.55
C GLN A 189 -12.81 -8.19 10.21
N ALA A 190 -13.01 -7.25 11.13
CA ALA A 190 -12.61 -5.86 10.97
C ALA A 190 -11.09 -5.73 10.75
N GLY A 191 -10.29 -6.46 11.54
CA GLY A 191 -8.84 -6.53 11.34
C GLY A 191 -8.47 -7.04 9.94
N LYS A 192 -9.05 -8.16 9.51
CA LYS A 192 -8.82 -8.74 8.17
C LYS A 192 -9.18 -7.75 7.06
N LYS A 193 -10.35 -7.10 7.15
CA LYS A 193 -10.80 -6.10 6.16
C LYS A 193 -9.82 -4.94 6.04
N ALA A 194 -9.33 -4.42 7.17
CA ALA A 194 -8.29 -3.41 7.18
C ALA A 194 -7.01 -3.89 6.51
N PHE A 195 -6.53 -5.09 6.83
CA PHE A 195 -5.31 -5.62 6.23
C PHE A 195 -5.42 -5.74 4.69
N VAL A 196 -6.53 -6.29 4.19
CA VAL A 196 -6.71 -6.49 2.74
C VAL A 196 -6.90 -5.16 2.00
N ALA A 197 -7.71 -4.24 2.53
CA ALA A 197 -7.91 -2.93 1.90
C ALA A 197 -6.58 -2.16 1.77
N ASN A 198 -5.73 -2.23 2.79
CA ASN A 198 -4.40 -1.63 2.74
C ASN A 198 -3.49 -2.36 1.74
N ARG A 199 -3.54 -3.69 1.66
CA ARG A 199 -2.74 -4.48 0.72
C ARG A 199 -3.02 -4.14 -0.75
N ILE A 200 -4.27 -3.82 -1.08
CA ILE A 200 -4.65 -3.34 -2.42
C ILE A 200 -3.96 -2.01 -2.73
N GLY A 201 -3.87 -1.10 -1.76
CA GLY A 201 -3.07 0.12 -1.90
C GLY A 201 -1.58 -0.18 -2.04
N ASP A 202 -1.06 -1.08 -1.20
CA ASP A 202 0.36 -1.46 -1.15
C ASP A 202 0.84 -2.02 -2.51
N PHE A 203 -0.02 -2.70 -3.26
CA PHE A 203 0.22 -3.09 -4.65
C PHE A 203 0.48 -1.88 -5.57
N GLY A 204 -0.31 -0.82 -5.46
CA GLY A 204 -0.10 0.42 -6.21
C GLY A 204 1.24 1.07 -5.90
N LEU A 205 1.61 1.15 -4.62
CA LEU A 205 2.91 1.68 -4.19
C LEU A 205 4.07 0.86 -4.78
N LEU A 206 3.95 -0.48 -4.76
CA LEU A 206 4.94 -1.40 -5.34
C LEU A 206 5.09 -1.18 -6.86
N CYS A 207 3.99 -1.07 -7.59
CA CYS A 207 4.00 -0.73 -9.02
C CYS A 207 4.66 0.64 -9.27
N GLY A 208 4.35 1.64 -8.45
CA GLY A 208 4.96 2.96 -8.52
C GLY A 208 6.49 2.92 -8.32
N MET A 209 6.97 2.11 -7.38
CA MET A 209 8.41 1.90 -7.17
C MET A 209 9.08 1.26 -8.38
N PHE A 210 8.49 0.22 -8.98
CA PHE A 210 9.06 -0.41 -10.17
C PHE A 210 9.09 0.55 -11.37
N LEU A 211 8.04 1.35 -11.55
CA LEU A 211 8.02 2.39 -12.58
C LEU A 211 9.09 3.45 -12.32
N LEU A 212 9.30 3.89 -11.07
CA LEU A 212 10.38 4.83 -10.74
C LEU A 212 11.75 4.26 -11.09
N VAL A 213 12.07 3.02 -10.71
CA VAL A 213 13.32 2.36 -11.13
C VAL A 213 13.46 2.33 -12.65
N HIS A 214 12.37 2.06 -13.38
CA HIS A 214 12.39 2.02 -14.83
C HIS A 214 12.68 3.38 -15.47
N TYR A 215 12.09 4.46 -14.96
CA TYR A 215 12.21 5.80 -15.54
C TYR A 215 13.41 6.59 -15.00
N THR A 216 13.58 6.67 -13.68
CA THR A 216 14.61 7.49 -13.04
C THR A 216 15.89 6.71 -12.75
N GLY A 217 15.80 5.38 -12.64
CA GLY A 217 16.94 4.54 -12.26
C GLY A 217 17.34 4.65 -10.80
N ALA A 218 16.48 5.18 -9.94
CA ALA A 218 16.76 5.40 -8.53
C ALA A 218 15.52 5.21 -7.65
N LEU A 219 15.74 4.93 -6.37
CA LEU A 219 14.70 4.77 -5.35
C LEU A 219 14.92 5.63 -4.11
N ASP A 220 16.07 6.30 -4.00
CA ASP A 220 16.35 7.31 -3.01
C ASP A 220 15.86 8.70 -3.47
N TRP A 221 15.63 9.60 -2.52
CA TRP A 221 15.01 10.90 -2.79
C TRP A 221 15.82 11.73 -3.82
N SER A 222 17.14 11.81 -3.64
CA SER A 222 18.04 12.59 -4.50
C SER A 222 18.12 12.02 -5.91
N GLY A 223 18.22 10.69 -6.05
CA GLY A 223 18.28 10.03 -7.35
C GLY A 223 16.97 10.16 -8.13
N ILE A 224 15.82 10.05 -7.45
CA ILE A 224 14.51 10.24 -8.09
C ILE A 224 14.37 11.69 -8.59
N GLU A 225 14.78 12.67 -7.78
CA GLU A 225 14.73 14.09 -8.15
C GLU A 225 15.61 14.40 -9.37
N GLN A 226 16.85 13.92 -9.39
CA GLN A 226 17.76 14.08 -10.54
C GLN A 226 17.25 13.40 -11.81
N GLY A 227 16.62 12.23 -11.67
CA GLY A 227 16.05 11.47 -12.79
C GLY A 227 14.65 11.91 -13.22
N SER A 228 14.02 12.84 -12.51
CA SER A 228 12.61 13.22 -12.68
C SER A 228 12.25 13.71 -14.09
N GLY A 229 13.21 14.32 -14.81
CA GLY A 229 13.03 14.77 -16.18
C GLY A 229 12.63 13.66 -17.16
N SER A 230 13.02 12.41 -16.91
CA SER A 230 12.64 11.27 -17.76
C SER A 230 11.15 10.93 -17.68
N LEU A 231 10.49 11.26 -16.57
CA LEU A 231 9.06 11.00 -16.33
C LEU A 231 8.15 11.85 -17.22
N VAL A 232 8.66 12.98 -17.72
CA VAL A 232 7.91 13.93 -18.57
C VAL A 232 8.32 13.82 -20.04
N SER A 233 9.23 12.89 -20.37
CA SER A 233 9.68 12.64 -21.74
C SER A 233 8.50 12.26 -22.66
N GLN A 234 8.45 12.87 -23.85
CA GLN A 234 7.48 12.54 -24.90
C GLN A 234 8.02 11.58 -25.95
N ALA A 235 9.19 10.98 -25.73
CA ALA A 235 9.65 9.89 -26.59
C ALA A 235 8.64 8.74 -26.53
N ASP A 236 8.20 8.22 -27.67
CA ASP A 236 7.15 7.18 -27.76
C ASP A 236 7.48 5.96 -26.90
N GLN A 237 8.76 5.59 -26.83
CA GLN A 237 9.28 4.50 -25.98
C GLN A 237 9.18 4.76 -24.46
N MET A 238 8.97 6.00 -24.04
CA MET A 238 8.86 6.41 -22.63
C MET A 238 7.42 6.80 -22.25
N GLN A 239 6.47 6.68 -23.18
CA GLN A 239 5.05 6.87 -22.89
C GLN A 239 4.40 5.54 -22.54
N VAL A 240 3.43 5.58 -21.61
CA VAL A 240 2.68 4.39 -21.23
C VAL A 240 1.45 4.29 -22.14
N HIS A 241 1.40 3.23 -22.96
CA HIS A 241 0.27 2.92 -23.81
C HIS A 241 -0.85 2.25 -23.00
N LEU A 242 -1.91 3.00 -22.71
CA LEU A 242 -3.12 2.48 -22.07
C LEU A 242 -3.95 1.67 -23.06
N TRP A 243 -4.08 2.15 -24.30
CA TRP A 243 -4.83 1.46 -25.33
C TRP A 243 -4.31 1.76 -26.74
N PRO A 244 -3.93 0.75 -27.55
CA PRO A 244 -3.88 -0.69 -27.21
C PRO A 244 -2.82 -0.99 -26.13
N ILE A 245 -3.11 -1.94 -25.24
CA ILE A 245 -2.27 -2.24 -24.06
C ILE A 245 -0.86 -2.62 -24.53
N GLY A 246 0.14 -1.92 -23.99
CA GLY A 246 1.55 -2.17 -24.31
C GLY A 246 1.98 -1.79 -25.73
N GLY A 247 1.15 -1.03 -26.47
CA GLY A 247 1.46 -0.57 -27.82
C GLY A 247 1.33 -1.66 -28.91
N GLY A 248 0.75 -2.81 -28.58
CA GLY A 248 0.53 -3.90 -29.54
C GLY A 248 -0.49 -3.50 -30.62
N GLN A 249 -0.31 -4.02 -31.84
CA GLN A 249 -1.30 -3.86 -32.90
C GLN A 249 -2.25 -5.06 -32.92
N PHE A 250 -3.56 -4.80 -32.83
CA PHE A 250 -4.58 -5.84 -32.93
C PHE A 250 -4.85 -6.13 -34.42
N GLN A 251 -4.63 -7.38 -34.84
CA GLN A 251 -4.90 -7.81 -36.22
C GLN A 251 -6.19 -8.65 -36.30
N GLY A 252 -6.76 -8.78 -37.50
CA GLY A 252 -7.94 -9.62 -37.77
C GLY A 252 -9.24 -9.08 -37.17
N PHE A 253 -10.08 -9.97 -36.61
CA PHE A 253 -11.37 -9.58 -36.02
C PHE A 253 -11.22 -8.57 -34.88
N LEU A 254 -10.09 -8.54 -34.16
CA LEU A 254 -9.87 -7.59 -33.07
C LEU A 254 -9.41 -6.20 -33.56
N ALA A 255 -9.23 -5.98 -34.86
CA ALA A 255 -8.80 -4.68 -35.39
C ALA A 255 -9.79 -3.55 -35.10
N PHE A 256 -11.10 -3.84 -34.91
CA PHE A 256 -12.08 -2.80 -34.54
C PHE A 256 -11.82 -2.19 -33.16
N LEU A 257 -11.09 -2.90 -32.29
CA LEU A 257 -10.68 -2.41 -30.98
C LEU A 257 -9.50 -1.42 -31.07
N GLN A 258 -8.80 -1.36 -32.19
CA GLN A 258 -7.62 -0.50 -32.33
C GLN A 258 -8.04 0.96 -32.60
N PRO A 259 -7.72 1.91 -31.70
CA PRO A 259 -8.07 3.31 -31.86
C PRO A 259 -7.22 3.96 -32.96
N LYS A 260 -7.77 4.97 -33.65
CA LYS A 260 -7.02 5.77 -34.66
C LYS A 260 -5.84 6.54 -34.05
N THR A 261 -5.97 6.95 -32.80
CA THR A 261 -4.92 7.57 -31.99
C THR A 261 -4.76 6.76 -30.71
N PRO A 262 -3.55 6.23 -30.40
CA PRO A 262 -3.34 5.48 -29.18
C PRO A 262 -3.59 6.36 -27.95
N LEU A 263 -4.23 5.78 -26.94
CA LEU A 263 -4.39 6.45 -25.64
C LEU A 263 -3.10 6.26 -24.85
N VAL A 264 -2.34 7.34 -24.69
CA VAL A 264 -1.04 7.35 -24.01
C VAL A 264 -1.05 8.30 -22.82
N ILE A 265 -0.30 7.96 -21.78
CA ILE A 265 -0.05 8.83 -20.63
C ILE A 265 1.45 8.96 -20.38
N THR A 266 1.86 10.05 -19.74
CA THR A 266 3.25 10.27 -19.34
C THR A 266 3.66 9.32 -18.21
N GLY A 267 4.96 9.02 -18.11
CA GLY A 267 5.53 8.27 -16.99
C GLY A 267 5.19 8.91 -15.64
N ALA A 268 5.23 10.24 -15.55
CA ALA A 268 4.82 11.00 -14.36
C ALA A 268 3.37 10.72 -13.95
N THR A 269 2.44 10.62 -14.92
CA THR A 269 1.03 10.31 -14.64
C THR A 269 0.87 8.88 -14.15
N ALA A 270 1.53 7.91 -14.81
CA ALA A 270 1.47 6.51 -14.41
C ALA A 270 2.06 6.30 -13.00
N VAL A 271 3.26 6.84 -12.73
CA VAL A 271 3.90 6.80 -11.41
C VAL A 271 3.01 7.47 -10.36
N GLY A 272 2.55 8.70 -10.64
CA GLY A 272 1.73 9.47 -9.70
C GLY A 272 0.43 8.76 -9.32
N LEU A 273 -0.29 8.18 -10.29
CA LEU A 273 -1.53 7.44 -10.01
C LEU A 273 -1.28 6.14 -9.23
N MET A 274 -0.19 5.42 -9.52
CA MET A 274 0.15 4.19 -8.80
C MET A 274 0.57 4.46 -7.36
N LEU A 275 1.42 5.48 -7.15
CA LEU A 275 1.77 5.94 -5.79
C LEU A 275 0.54 6.44 -5.03
N PHE A 276 -0.36 7.17 -5.71
CA PHE A 276 -1.61 7.63 -5.11
C PHE A 276 -2.54 6.49 -4.71
N LEU A 277 -2.61 5.40 -5.50
CA LEU A 277 -3.35 4.19 -5.10
C LEU A 277 -2.82 3.65 -3.76
N GLY A 278 -1.50 3.66 -3.56
CA GLY A 278 -0.88 3.43 -2.25
C GLY A 278 -1.46 4.34 -1.16
N CYS A 279 -1.41 5.66 -1.37
CA CYS A 279 -1.94 6.65 -0.44
C CYS A 279 -3.42 6.42 -0.09
N THR A 280 -4.23 6.01 -1.07
CA THR A 280 -5.69 5.81 -0.88
C THR A 280 -6.00 4.70 0.12
N GLY A 281 -5.22 3.61 0.12
CA GLY A 281 -5.38 2.49 1.05
C GLY A 281 -5.15 2.91 2.50
N LYS A 282 -3.94 3.41 2.81
CA LYS A 282 -3.56 3.78 4.19
C LYS A 282 -4.33 4.98 4.73
N SER A 283 -4.70 5.93 3.87
CA SER A 283 -5.35 7.18 4.30
C SER A 283 -6.86 7.16 4.11
N ALA A 284 -7.43 5.96 3.93
CA ALA A 284 -8.86 5.73 3.81
C ALA A 284 -9.55 6.70 2.83
N GLN A 285 -8.97 6.87 1.64
CA GLN A 285 -9.60 7.66 0.57
C GLN A 285 -10.53 6.79 -0.25
N ILE A 286 -11.51 7.41 -0.91
CA ILE A 286 -12.31 6.70 -1.91
C ILE A 286 -11.36 6.16 -3.00
N PRO A 287 -11.44 4.86 -3.33
CA PRO A 287 -12.53 3.94 -2.99
C PRO A 287 -12.27 3.03 -1.77
N LEU A 288 -11.06 3.03 -1.19
CA LEU A 288 -10.60 2.11 -0.13
C LEU A 288 -10.88 2.59 1.31
N TYR A 289 -11.83 3.50 1.55
CA TYR A 289 -12.08 4.06 2.90
C TYR A 289 -12.78 3.11 3.89
N VAL A 290 -13.39 2.04 3.38
CA VAL A 290 -14.37 1.19 4.10
C VAL A 290 -13.84 0.52 5.37
N TRP A 291 -12.52 0.37 5.52
CA TRP A 291 -11.94 -0.31 6.67
C TRP A 291 -11.86 0.58 7.92
N LEU A 292 -11.75 1.90 7.77
CA LEU A 292 -11.45 2.81 8.88
C LEU A 292 -12.59 2.90 9.92
N PRO A 293 -13.88 2.94 9.53
CA PRO A 293 -14.98 2.89 10.50
C PRO A 293 -15.04 1.58 11.29
N ASP A 294 -14.71 0.45 10.64
CA ASP A 294 -14.73 -0.87 11.28
C ASP A 294 -13.50 -1.07 12.18
N ALA A 295 -12.41 -0.34 11.94
CA ALA A 295 -11.24 -0.30 12.82
C ALA A 295 -11.57 0.19 14.25
N MET A 296 -12.75 0.78 14.47
CA MET A 296 -13.24 1.17 15.80
C MET A 296 -13.61 -0.01 16.70
N ALA A 297 -13.58 -1.23 16.18
CA ALA A 297 -13.61 -2.47 16.96
C ALA A 297 -12.43 -2.58 17.94
N GLY A 298 -11.29 -1.98 17.61
CA GLY A 298 -10.10 -2.01 18.47
C GLY A 298 -10.24 -1.16 19.74
N PRO A 299 -9.32 -1.33 20.71
CA PRO A 299 -9.27 -0.51 21.92
C PRO A 299 -9.11 0.97 21.59
N THR A 300 -9.77 1.85 22.35
CA THR A 300 -9.79 3.30 22.05
C THR A 300 -8.41 3.99 21.95
N PRO A 301 -7.38 3.63 22.74
CA PRO A 301 -6.03 4.19 22.54
C PRO A 301 -5.42 3.83 21.18
N VAL A 302 -5.79 2.68 20.60
CA VAL A 302 -5.40 2.28 19.24
C VAL A 302 -6.04 3.21 18.23
N SER A 303 -7.34 3.48 18.36
CA SER A 303 -8.05 4.43 17.50
C SER A 303 -7.38 5.81 17.53
N ALA A 304 -7.01 6.31 18.72
CA ALA A 304 -6.25 7.56 18.84
C ALA A 304 -4.92 7.51 18.08
N LEU A 305 -4.15 6.44 18.19
CA LEU A 305 -2.85 6.31 17.52
C LEU A 305 -2.98 6.26 16.00
N ILE A 306 -3.83 5.36 15.49
CA ILE A 306 -4.06 5.13 14.05
C ILE A 306 -4.55 6.41 13.37
N HIS A 307 -5.46 7.17 14.01
CA HIS A 307 -6.12 8.32 13.42
C HIS A 307 -5.37 9.64 13.59
N ALA A 308 -4.51 9.76 14.60
CA ALA A 308 -3.83 11.02 14.89
C ALA A 308 -2.43 11.09 14.28
N ALA A 309 -1.55 10.16 14.67
CA ALA A 309 -0.11 10.34 14.51
C ALA A 309 0.53 9.39 13.50
N THR A 310 -0.16 8.32 13.09
CA THR A 310 0.50 7.23 12.36
C THR A 310 -0.16 6.92 11.01
N MET A 311 -0.93 5.84 10.94
CA MET A 311 -1.31 5.14 9.70
C MET A 311 -1.97 6.03 8.66
N VAL A 312 -2.97 6.79 9.08
CA VAL A 312 -3.78 7.57 8.14
C VAL A 312 -3.05 8.78 7.56
N THR A 313 -1.96 9.19 8.20
CA THR A 313 -1.13 10.32 7.76
C THR A 313 -0.03 9.89 6.78
N ALA A 314 0.26 8.59 6.69
CA ALA A 314 1.34 8.05 5.88
C ALA A 314 1.20 8.38 4.39
N GLY A 315 -0.02 8.35 3.83
CA GLY A 315 -0.23 8.71 2.43
C GLY A 315 0.00 10.20 2.16
N ILE A 316 -0.42 11.09 3.06
CA ILE A 316 -0.17 12.53 2.92
C ILE A 316 1.33 12.81 3.06
N TYR A 317 2.01 12.13 3.97
CA TYR A 317 3.46 12.19 4.11
C TYR A 317 4.16 11.76 2.81
N LEU A 318 3.74 10.66 2.17
CA LEU A 318 4.29 10.21 0.89
C LEU A 318 4.09 11.24 -0.22
N VAL A 319 2.89 11.83 -0.32
CA VAL A 319 2.60 12.89 -1.32
C VAL A 319 3.46 14.13 -1.08
N CYS A 320 3.62 14.57 0.18
CA CYS A 320 4.50 15.69 0.52
C CYS A 320 5.97 15.36 0.20
N ARG A 321 6.44 14.17 0.60
CA ARG A 321 7.82 13.71 0.41
C ARG A 321 8.20 13.61 -1.06
N LEU A 322 7.27 13.18 -1.92
CA LEU A 322 7.44 13.09 -3.37
C LEU A 322 6.71 14.21 -4.12
N SER A 323 6.51 15.36 -3.49
CA SER A 323 5.78 16.50 -4.07
C SER A 323 6.36 16.87 -5.45
N PHE A 324 7.69 16.90 -5.57
CA PHE A 324 8.42 17.14 -6.82
C PHE A 324 8.14 16.12 -7.93
N VAL A 325 7.66 14.91 -7.61
CA VAL A 325 7.20 13.91 -8.60
C VAL A 325 5.74 14.14 -8.97
N PHE A 326 4.87 14.40 -7.98
CA PHE A 326 3.43 14.57 -8.20
C PHE A 326 3.11 15.80 -9.05
N VAL A 327 3.82 16.92 -8.85
CA VAL A 327 3.60 18.15 -9.62
C VAL A 327 3.92 18.01 -11.12
N LEU A 328 4.70 17.00 -11.51
CA LEU A 328 5.02 16.73 -12.93
C LEU A 328 3.78 16.32 -13.73
N SER A 329 2.72 15.86 -13.07
CA SER A 329 1.43 15.54 -13.69
C SER A 329 0.29 16.33 -13.05
N PRO A 330 -0.13 17.46 -13.65
CA PRO A 330 -1.31 18.19 -13.21
C PRO A 330 -2.58 17.32 -13.19
N PHE A 331 -2.65 16.31 -14.07
CA PHE A 331 -3.77 15.36 -14.09
C PHE A 331 -3.82 14.54 -12.79
N THR A 332 -2.68 13.97 -12.37
CA THR A 332 -2.61 13.26 -11.08
C THR A 332 -2.98 14.18 -9.93
N MET A 333 -2.46 15.42 -9.91
CA MET A 333 -2.80 16.43 -8.89
C MET A 333 -4.31 16.69 -8.82
N ALA A 334 -4.97 16.86 -9.96
CA ALA A 334 -6.42 17.04 -10.03
C ALA A 334 -7.18 15.80 -9.54
N VAL A 335 -6.74 14.58 -9.89
CA VAL A 335 -7.33 13.33 -9.38
C VAL A 335 -7.23 13.26 -7.86
N ILE A 336 -6.07 13.60 -7.29
CA ILE A 336 -5.86 13.68 -5.84
C ILE A 336 -6.83 14.68 -5.20
N ALA A 337 -6.94 15.89 -5.77
CA ALA A 337 -7.79 16.95 -5.24
C ALA A 337 -9.28 16.58 -5.26
N PHE A 338 -9.78 16.03 -6.38
CA PHE A 338 -11.17 15.58 -6.49
C PHE A 338 -11.47 14.40 -5.57
N THR A 339 -10.55 13.43 -5.46
CA THR A 339 -10.72 12.28 -4.58
C THR A 339 -10.77 12.74 -3.12
N GLY A 340 -9.89 13.68 -2.73
CA GLY A 340 -9.91 14.30 -1.41
C GLY A 340 -11.21 15.03 -1.11
N ALA A 341 -11.65 15.93 -2.00
CA ALA A 341 -12.88 16.70 -1.83
C ALA A 341 -14.13 15.79 -1.78
N PHE A 342 -14.20 14.77 -2.64
CA PHE A 342 -15.32 13.84 -2.65
C PHE A 342 -15.33 12.97 -1.39
N THR A 343 -14.18 12.44 -0.98
CA THR A 343 -14.03 11.70 0.29
C THR A 343 -14.44 12.55 1.48
N ALA A 344 -14.03 13.83 1.49
CA ALA A 344 -14.35 14.78 2.55
C ALA A 344 -15.86 14.94 2.73
N LEU A 345 -16.56 15.24 1.64
CA LEU A 345 -18.00 15.45 1.61
C LEU A 345 -18.77 14.16 1.92
N PHE A 346 -18.38 13.07 1.28
CA PHE A 346 -19.04 11.78 1.39
C PHE A 346 -19.00 11.26 2.82
N ALA A 347 -17.83 11.24 3.48
CA ALA A 347 -17.72 10.82 4.87
C ALA A 347 -18.49 11.73 5.83
N ALA A 348 -18.53 13.03 5.56
CA ALA A 348 -19.30 13.98 6.37
C ALA A 348 -20.80 13.70 6.34
N THR A 349 -21.36 13.29 5.19
CA THR A 349 -22.79 12.91 5.11
C THR A 349 -23.13 11.67 5.94
N ILE A 350 -22.23 10.68 5.99
CA ILE A 350 -22.42 9.47 6.80
C ILE A 350 -22.41 9.83 8.29
N ALA A 351 -21.44 10.64 8.72
CA ALA A 351 -21.28 11.05 10.13
C ALA A 351 -22.52 11.77 10.73
N LEU A 352 -23.38 12.37 9.90
CA LEU A 352 -24.61 13.04 10.35
C LEU A 352 -25.56 12.09 11.11
N VAL A 353 -25.65 10.84 10.66
CA VAL A 353 -26.65 9.86 11.14
C VAL A 353 -26.07 8.75 12.00
N GLN A 354 -24.75 8.67 12.15
CA GLN A 354 -24.10 7.67 13.00
C GLN A 354 -24.35 7.94 14.48
N ASN A 355 -24.71 6.92 15.26
CA ASN A 355 -25.01 7.05 16.70
C ASN A 355 -23.86 6.61 17.61
N ASP A 356 -22.92 5.84 17.10
CA ASP A 356 -21.71 5.41 17.78
C ASP A 356 -20.68 6.57 17.81
N LEU A 357 -20.24 6.94 19.01
CA LEU A 357 -19.32 8.05 19.22
C LEU A 357 -17.97 7.83 18.51
N LYS A 358 -17.39 6.62 18.58
CA LYS A 358 -16.12 6.31 17.91
C LYS A 358 -16.29 6.32 16.39
N LYS A 359 -17.39 5.80 15.85
CA LYS A 359 -17.65 5.82 14.40
C LYS A 359 -17.84 7.23 13.85
N VAL A 360 -18.50 8.14 14.59
CA VAL A 360 -18.56 9.57 14.22
C VAL A 360 -17.14 10.16 14.15
N LEU A 361 -16.29 9.85 15.12
CA LEU A 361 -14.89 10.29 15.12
C LEU A 361 -14.05 9.66 13.99
N ALA A 362 -14.33 8.42 13.61
CA ALA A 362 -13.70 7.74 12.48
C ALA A 362 -14.08 8.38 11.15
N TYR A 363 -15.38 8.57 10.86
CA TYR A 363 -15.83 9.23 9.63
C TYR A 363 -15.40 10.69 9.55
N SER A 364 -15.35 11.38 10.69
CA SER A 364 -14.78 12.72 10.70
C SER A 364 -13.26 12.71 10.45
N THR A 365 -12.57 11.58 10.64
CA THR A 365 -11.15 11.46 10.26
C THR A 365 -11.02 11.22 8.76
N VAL A 366 -11.83 10.32 8.19
CA VAL A 366 -11.94 10.16 6.72
C VAL A 366 -12.20 11.52 6.06
N SER A 367 -13.09 12.32 6.65
CA SER A 367 -13.41 13.65 6.13
C SER A 367 -12.23 14.62 6.18
N GLN A 368 -11.51 14.71 7.31
CA GLN A 368 -10.35 15.60 7.45
C GLN A 368 -9.15 15.17 6.61
N LEU A 369 -8.91 13.87 6.44
CA LEU A 369 -7.91 13.37 5.50
C LEU A 369 -8.27 13.80 4.07
N GLY A 370 -9.56 13.75 3.72
CA GLY A 370 -10.06 14.30 2.45
C GLY A 370 -9.69 15.77 2.24
N TYR A 371 -9.76 16.61 3.28
CA TYR A 371 -9.26 18.00 3.22
C TYR A 371 -7.75 18.06 2.99
N MET A 372 -6.98 17.22 3.68
CA MET A 372 -5.52 17.19 3.51
C MET A 372 -5.14 16.79 2.08
N PHE A 373 -5.82 15.78 1.50
CA PHE A 373 -5.65 15.38 0.10
C PHE A 373 -6.11 16.46 -0.87
N LEU A 374 -7.21 17.16 -0.58
CA LEU A 374 -7.60 18.35 -1.34
C LEU A 374 -6.45 19.38 -1.34
N GLY A 375 -5.90 19.70 -0.18
CA GLY A 375 -4.79 20.65 -0.02
C GLY A 375 -3.55 20.25 -0.83
N VAL A 376 -3.01 19.04 -0.62
CA VAL A 376 -1.83 18.59 -1.37
C VAL A 376 -2.14 18.42 -2.87
N GLY A 377 -3.36 18.06 -3.24
CA GLY A 377 -3.78 17.89 -4.64
C GLY A 377 -3.91 19.20 -5.42
N VAL A 378 -4.17 20.32 -4.75
CA VAL A 378 -4.11 21.67 -5.37
C VAL A 378 -2.72 22.31 -5.26
N GLY A 379 -1.71 21.55 -4.82
CA GLY A 379 -0.34 22.02 -4.66
C GLY A 379 -0.10 22.84 -3.38
N ALA A 380 -1.04 22.87 -2.44
CA ALA A 380 -0.87 23.52 -1.15
C ALA A 380 -0.23 22.54 -0.13
N PHE A 381 1.00 22.09 -0.42
CA PHE A 381 1.68 21.06 0.36
C PHE A 381 1.87 21.46 1.83
N THR A 382 2.33 22.68 2.08
CA THR A 382 2.48 23.25 3.42
C THR A 382 1.15 23.27 4.18
N ALA A 383 0.08 23.77 3.58
CA ALA A 383 -1.23 23.84 4.22
C ALA A 383 -1.81 22.45 4.53
N GLY A 384 -1.69 21.52 3.57
CA GLY A 384 -2.10 20.13 3.74
C GLY A 384 -1.36 19.43 4.88
N PHE A 385 -0.03 19.60 4.95
CA PHE A 385 0.80 19.03 6.01
C PHE A 385 0.59 19.74 7.36
N PHE A 386 0.39 21.06 7.38
CA PHE A 386 0.06 21.79 8.59
C PHE A 386 -1.28 21.31 9.18
N HIS A 387 -2.25 20.95 8.33
CA HIS A 387 -3.47 20.32 8.80
C HIS A 387 -3.22 18.93 9.39
N VAL A 388 -2.31 18.11 8.85
CA VAL A 388 -1.87 16.84 9.48
C VAL A 388 -1.35 17.08 10.90
N PHE A 389 -0.48 18.08 11.07
CA PHE A 389 0.10 18.43 12.35
C PHE A 389 -0.96 18.82 13.39
N THR A 390 -1.85 19.75 13.05
CA THR A 390 -2.91 20.19 13.97
C THR A 390 -3.92 19.08 14.25
N HIS A 391 -4.25 18.27 13.24
CA HIS A 391 -5.12 17.11 13.33
C HIS A 391 -4.63 16.05 14.30
N ALA A 392 -3.33 15.81 14.35
CA ALA A 392 -2.76 14.88 15.32
C ALA A 392 -3.13 15.25 16.77
N PHE A 393 -3.17 16.54 17.10
CA PHE A 393 -3.53 16.98 18.45
C PHE A 393 -5.02 16.84 18.73
N PHE A 394 -5.87 17.45 17.89
CA PHE A 394 -7.30 17.47 18.18
C PHE A 394 -7.95 16.09 18.00
N LYS A 395 -7.45 15.23 17.10
CA LYS A 395 -7.98 13.86 16.99
C LYS A 395 -7.53 12.95 18.11
N ALA A 396 -6.26 13.02 18.53
CA ALA A 396 -5.83 12.28 19.71
C ALA A 396 -6.67 12.72 20.92
N CYS A 397 -6.90 14.02 21.10
CA CYS A 397 -7.74 14.53 22.17
C CYS A 397 -9.20 14.03 22.08
N LEU A 398 -9.81 14.04 20.89
CA LEU A 398 -11.19 13.59 20.68
C LEU A 398 -11.35 12.08 20.93
N PHE A 399 -10.45 11.24 20.40
CA PHE A 399 -10.52 9.80 20.59
C PHE A 399 -10.23 9.39 22.03
N LEU A 400 -9.19 9.96 22.65
CA LEU A 400 -8.91 9.71 24.06
C LEU A 400 -10.05 10.25 24.96
N GLY A 401 -10.63 11.40 24.64
CA GLY A 401 -11.77 11.95 25.39
C GLY A 401 -13.03 11.10 25.24
N ALA A 402 -13.29 10.57 24.03
CA ALA A 402 -14.33 9.57 23.83
C ALA A 402 -14.04 8.29 24.62
N GLY A 403 -12.77 7.87 24.70
CA GLY A 403 -12.36 6.75 25.55
C GLY A 403 -12.64 6.98 27.03
N SER A 404 -12.41 8.19 27.55
CA SER A 404 -12.77 8.56 28.92
C SER A 404 -14.27 8.44 29.15
N VAL A 405 -15.09 8.95 28.21
CA VAL A 405 -16.55 8.82 28.27
C VAL A 405 -16.98 7.35 28.23
N ILE A 406 -16.44 6.56 27.31
CA ILE A 406 -16.77 5.13 27.16
C ILE A 406 -16.37 4.39 28.44
N HIS A 407 -15.19 4.65 29.00
CA HIS A 407 -14.74 4.02 30.24
C HIS A 407 -15.69 4.34 31.42
N ALA A 408 -16.19 5.58 31.51
CA ALA A 408 -17.18 5.96 32.53
C ALA A 408 -18.56 5.31 32.30
N MET A 409 -18.97 5.11 31.05
CA MET A 409 -20.21 4.40 30.71
C MET A 409 -20.09 2.89 30.95
N HIS A 410 -18.90 2.32 30.71
CA HIS A 410 -18.58 0.90 30.87
C HIS A 410 -18.46 0.48 32.35
N ALA A 411 -18.49 1.44 33.28
CA ALA A 411 -18.67 1.17 34.70
C ALA A 411 -20.00 0.44 35.00
N ARG A 412 -20.97 0.53 34.08
CA ARG A 412 -22.25 -0.16 34.19
C ARG A 412 -22.74 -0.83 32.92
N ILE A 413 -22.39 -0.31 31.74
CA ILE A 413 -22.76 -0.89 30.45
C ILE A 413 -21.58 -1.72 29.93
N HIS A 414 -21.53 -3.02 30.24
CA HIS A 414 -20.42 -3.88 29.82
C HIS A 414 -20.47 -4.26 28.32
N ASP A 415 -21.60 -4.00 27.66
CA ASP A 415 -21.71 -4.12 26.20
C ASP A 415 -20.93 -2.97 25.50
N ASP A 416 -19.89 -3.35 24.75
CA ASP A 416 -19.03 -2.43 24.01
C ASP A 416 -19.81 -1.56 23.01
N VAL A 417 -20.85 -2.10 22.37
CA VAL A 417 -21.64 -1.37 21.37
C VAL A 417 -22.57 -0.38 22.06
N LYS A 418 -23.25 -0.81 23.13
CA LYS A 418 -24.19 0.06 23.86
C LYS A 418 -23.50 1.18 24.64
N SER A 419 -22.31 0.93 25.19
CA SER A 419 -21.53 1.94 25.92
C SER A 419 -20.97 3.04 25.00
N GLN A 420 -20.85 2.76 23.70
CA GLN A 420 -20.40 3.71 22.68
C GLN A 420 -21.54 4.52 22.03
N ASP A 421 -22.79 4.13 22.27
CA ASP A 421 -23.97 4.77 21.68
C ASP A 421 -24.31 6.09 22.39
N MET A 422 -24.27 7.20 21.65
CA MET A 422 -24.59 8.55 22.16
C MET A 422 -26.03 8.68 22.66
N ARG A 423 -26.94 7.77 22.29
CA ARG A 423 -28.33 7.75 22.77
C ARG A 423 -28.42 7.37 24.26
N ASN A 424 -27.43 6.63 24.75
CA ASN A 424 -27.30 6.22 26.16
C ASN A 424 -26.47 7.21 26.99
N MET A 425 -25.99 8.31 26.39
CA MET A 425 -25.20 9.35 27.04
C MET A 425 -26.06 10.59 27.37
N GLY A 426 -25.42 11.71 27.70
CA GLY A 426 -26.09 12.98 28.01
C GLY A 426 -25.77 13.46 29.42
N GLY A 427 -25.78 14.78 29.65
CA GLY A 427 -25.58 15.38 30.97
C GLY A 427 -24.22 15.12 31.64
N LEU A 428 -23.26 14.49 30.93
CA LEU A 428 -21.97 14.05 31.49
C LEU A 428 -21.08 15.22 31.96
N ARG A 429 -21.31 16.45 31.49
CA ARG A 429 -20.54 17.63 31.92
C ARG A 429 -20.54 17.87 33.44
N LYS A 430 -21.58 17.40 34.15
CA LYS A 430 -21.70 17.54 35.61
C LYS A 430 -20.77 16.57 36.36
N TYR A 431 -20.47 15.43 35.73
CA TYR A 431 -19.74 14.33 36.34
C TYR A 431 -18.28 14.26 35.85
N MET A 432 -18.01 14.72 34.64
CA MET A 432 -16.70 14.67 33.98
C MET A 432 -16.29 16.04 33.41
N PRO A 433 -16.04 17.06 34.26
CA PRO A 433 -15.75 18.43 33.81
C PRO A 433 -14.44 18.56 33.02
N TYR A 434 -13.40 17.78 33.35
CA TYR A 434 -12.11 17.87 32.63
C TYR A 434 -12.24 17.25 31.25
N THR A 435 -12.89 16.10 31.14
CA THR A 435 -13.18 15.47 29.84
C THR A 435 -14.08 16.39 28.99
N PHE A 436 -15.06 17.05 29.60
CA PHE A 436 -15.92 18.02 28.90
C PHE A 436 -15.12 19.18 28.26
N TRP A 437 -14.27 19.86 29.04
CA TRP A 437 -13.51 21.01 28.53
C TRP A 437 -12.46 20.61 27.50
N THR A 438 -11.77 19.50 27.70
CA THR A 438 -10.74 19.00 26.77
C THR A 438 -11.36 18.53 25.45
N PHE A 439 -12.44 17.74 25.50
CA PHE A 439 -13.20 17.34 24.32
C PHE A 439 -13.82 18.56 23.61
N GLY A 440 -14.32 19.54 24.36
CA GLY A 440 -14.85 20.80 23.84
C GLY A 440 -13.79 21.61 23.10
N ALA A 441 -12.59 21.78 23.67
CA ALA A 441 -11.47 22.47 23.03
C ALA A 441 -11.07 21.83 21.70
N ALA A 442 -10.96 20.50 21.67
CA ALA A 442 -10.66 19.76 20.44
C ALA A 442 -11.81 19.82 19.42
N THR A 443 -13.06 19.85 19.90
CA THR A 443 -14.25 20.05 19.06
C THR A 443 -14.25 21.44 18.41
N LEU A 444 -13.91 22.50 19.16
CA LEU A 444 -13.77 23.86 18.64
C LEU A 444 -12.67 23.95 17.57
N ALA A 445 -11.55 23.24 17.78
CA ALA A 445 -10.49 23.15 16.79
C ALA A 445 -10.98 22.51 15.48
N ILE A 446 -11.55 21.31 15.50
CA ILE A 446 -11.93 20.59 14.28
C ILE A 446 -13.06 21.26 13.48
N ILE A 447 -13.96 22.00 14.13
CA ILE A 447 -15.06 22.72 13.45
C ILE A 447 -14.61 24.07 12.86
N GLY A 448 -13.39 24.52 13.15
CA GLY A 448 -12.83 25.77 12.63
C GLY A 448 -13.31 27.01 13.38
N PHE A 449 -13.50 26.92 14.71
CA PHE A 449 -13.80 28.11 15.52
C PHE A 449 -12.65 29.13 15.42
N PRO A 450 -12.91 30.45 15.31
CA PRO A 450 -11.86 31.46 15.18
C PRO A 450 -10.76 31.32 16.25
N LEU A 451 -9.51 31.55 15.84
CA LEU A 451 -8.31 31.47 16.69
C LEU A 451 -7.92 30.06 17.17
N THR A 452 -8.58 29.01 16.69
CA THR A 452 -8.18 27.62 16.96
C THR A 452 -7.34 27.04 15.81
N SER A 453 -6.64 25.93 16.07
CA SER A 453 -5.74 25.33 15.06
C SER A 453 -6.42 24.89 13.76
N GLY A 454 -7.66 24.40 13.82
CA GLY A 454 -8.39 24.00 12.63
C GLY A 454 -8.90 25.18 11.81
N PHE A 455 -9.10 26.36 12.40
CA PHE A 455 -9.42 27.58 11.63
C PHE A 455 -8.27 27.91 10.69
N PHE A 456 -7.05 28.03 11.22
CA PHE A 456 -5.87 28.39 10.43
C PHE A 456 -5.56 27.36 9.34
N SER A 457 -5.51 26.09 9.70
CA SER A 457 -5.11 25.04 8.76
C SER A 457 -6.16 24.74 7.68
N LYS A 458 -7.46 24.72 8.04
CA LYS A 458 -8.53 24.37 7.10
C LYS A 458 -8.89 25.53 6.17
N ASP A 459 -8.91 26.76 6.69
CA ASP A 459 -9.20 27.94 5.88
C ASP A 459 -8.12 28.15 4.82
N GLU A 460 -6.85 27.92 5.17
CA GLU A 460 -5.73 27.99 4.22
C GLU A 460 -5.88 26.97 3.07
N ILE A 461 -6.28 25.73 3.37
CA ILE A 461 -6.58 24.72 2.34
C ILE A 461 -7.71 25.18 1.42
N LEU A 462 -8.80 25.72 1.97
CA LEU A 462 -9.92 26.22 1.17
C LEU A 462 -9.50 27.40 0.30
N PHE A 463 -8.78 28.36 0.86
CA PHE A 463 -8.25 29.50 0.13
C PHE A 463 -7.37 29.03 -1.04
N LYS A 464 -6.38 28.16 -0.77
CA LYS A 464 -5.48 27.62 -1.79
C LYS A 464 -6.20 26.74 -2.82
N ALA A 465 -7.26 26.02 -2.44
CA ALA A 465 -8.08 25.27 -3.41
C ALA A 465 -8.79 26.18 -4.42
N PHE A 466 -9.09 27.42 -4.03
CA PHE A 466 -9.67 28.40 -4.94
C PHE A 466 -8.62 29.10 -5.82
N VAL A 467 -7.43 29.39 -5.27
CA VAL A 467 -6.44 30.26 -5.93
C VAL A 467 -5.29 29.54 -6.64
N ASN A 468 -4.94 28.31 -6.22
CA ASN A 468 -3.83 27.56 -6.81
C ASN A 468 -4.28 26.80 -8.07
N HIS A 469 -3.40 26.84 -9.07
CA HIS A 469 -3.51 26.09 -10.31
C HIS A 469 -2.20 25.35 -10.58
N PRO A 470 -2.12 24.06 -10.23
CA PRO A 470 -1.05 23.18 -10.68
C PRO A 470 -0.86 23.22 -12.20
N VAL A 471 0.36 23.53 -12.64
CA VAL A 471 0.75 23.53 -14.04
C VAL A 471 1.89 22.57 -14.28
N ASN A 472 2.03 22.08 -15.51
CA ASN A 472 3.11 21.16 -15.82
C ASN A 472 4.43 21.96 -15.87
N PRO A 473 5.42 21.70 -14.98
CA PRO A 473 6.65 22.48 -14.93
C PRO A 473 7.48 22.34 -16.21
N ALA A 474 7.40 21.19 -16.88
CA ALA A 474 8.13 20.95 -18.10
C ALA A 474 7.55 21.76 -19.29
N ALA A 475 6.32 22.29 -19.19
CA ALA A 475 5.74 23.17 -20.21
C ALA A 475 6.57 24.45 -20.42
N ALA A 476 7.26 24.95 -19.39
CA ALA A 476 8.13 26.13 -19.51
C ALA A 476 9.39 25.86 -20.34
N HIS A 477 9.85 24.61 -20.38
CA HIS A 477 11.05 24.18 -21.11
C HIS A 477 10.71 23.51 -22.46
N MET A 478 9.43 23.29 -22.75
CA MET A 478 8.93 22.74 -24.00
C MET A 478 8.39 23.85 -24.90
N GLY A 479 8.59 23.74 -26.22
CA GLY A 479 7.99 24.68 -27.17
C GLY A 479 6.45 24.73 -27.03
N ALA A 480 5.84 25.90 -27.23
CA ALA A 480 4.42 26.15 -26.96
C ALA A 480 3.46 25.08 -27.52
N LYS A 481 3.72 24.57 -28.73
CA LYS A 481 2.93 23.51 -29.38
C LYS A 481 3.01 22.14 -28.70
N ALA A 482 4.13 21.83 -28.03
CA ALA A 482 4.29 20.58 -27.28
C ALA A 482 3.68 20.69 -25.87
N ALA A 483 3.74 21.88 -25.28
CA ALA A 483 3.08 22.20 -24.02
C ALA A 483 1.54 22.16 -24.13
N GLU A 484 0.97 22.60 -25.26
CA GLU A 484 -0.48 22.53 -25.53
C GLU A 484 -1.03 21.10 -25.60
N LYS A 485 -0.18 20.10 -25.90
CA LYS A 485 -0.61 18.69 -25.93
C LYS A 485 -0.72 18.06 -24.54
N LEU A 486 -0.14 18.69 -23.52
CA LEU A 486 -0.22 18.18 -22.16
C LEU A 486 -1.54 18.60 -21.53
N TRP A 487 -2.10 17.72 -20.70
CA TRP A 487 -3.31 18.04 -19.96
C TRP A 487 -3.01 19.18 -18.97
N GLN A 488 -3.75 20.27 -19.11
CA GLN A 488 -3.73 21.41 -18.19
C GLN A 488 -5.04 21.45 -17.42
N GLN A 489 -4.98 21.86 -16.15
CA GLN A 489 -6.16 21.89 -15.30
C GLN A 489 -7.12 23.01 -15.73
N PRO A 490 -8.40 22.70 -16.02
CA PRO A 490 -9.41 23.72 -16.21
C PRO A 490 -9.57 24.65 -15.00
N THR A 491 -9.72 25.96 -15.24
CA THR A 491 -9.82 26.98 -14.19
C THR A 491 -11.08 26.85 -13.33
N TRP A 492 -12.14 26.21 -13.83
CA TRP A 492 -13.38 25.98 -13.08
C TRP A 492 -13.23 24.94 -11.95
N ILE A 493 -12.19 24.11 -11.98
CA ILE A 493 -11.99 23.05 -10.98
C ILE A 493 -11.77 23.65 -9.58
N GLY A 494 -10.98 24.71 -9.46
CA GLY A 494 -10.68 25.35 -8.16
C GLY A 494 -11.95 25.80 -7.41
N PRO A 495 -12.84 26.60 -8.03
CA PRO A 495 -14.12 26.98 -7.43
C PRO A 495 -15.02 25.79 -7.04
N VAL A 496 -15.05 24.72 -7.84
CA VAL A 496 -15.84 23.52 -7.54
C VAL A 496 -15.28 22.80 -6.30
N LEU A 497 -13.97 22.60 -6.24
CA LEU A 497 -13.30 21.97 -5.10
C LEU A 497 -13.50 22.80 -3.81
N TRP A 498 -13.39 24.12 -3.93
CA TRP A 498 -13.67 25.04 -2.82
C TRP A 498 -15.12 24.91 -2.34
N ALA A 499 -16.10 24.88 -3.25
CA ALA A 499 -17.51 24.74 -2.88
C ALA A 499 -17.81 23.41 -2.18
N MET A 500 -17.21 22.31 -2.66
CA MET A 500 -17.31 21.00 -2.01
C MET A 500 -16.66 21.02 -0.61
N GLY A 501 -15.50 21.65 -0.47
CA GLY A 501 -14.86 21.88 0.81
C GLY A 501 -15.75 22.70 1.74
N LEU A 502 -16.28 23.82 1.30
CA LEU A 502 -17.17 24.67 2.11
C LEU A 502 -18.42 23.92 2.58
N ALA A 503 -19.08 23.17 1.69
CA ALA A 503 -20.23 22.33 2.05
C ALA A 503 -19.85 21.29 3.12
N THR A 504 -18.68 20.65 2.95
CA THR A 504 -18.15 19.73 3.95
C THR A 504 -17.90 20.43 5.28
N ALA A 505 -17.45 21.68 5.29
CA ALA A 505 -17.18 22.42 6.52
C ALA A 505 -18.44 22.66 7.35
N VAL A 506 -19.56 22.97 6.69
CA VAL A 506 -20.89 23.06 7.33
C VAL A 506 -21.26 21.73 7.99
N LEU A 507 -21.10 20.61 7.25
CA LEU A 507 -21.43 19.28 7.76
C LEU A 507 -20.53 18.89 8.93
N THR A 508 -19.23 19.17 8.86
CA THR A 508 -18.26 18.98 9.95
C THR A 508 -18.70 19.71 11.21
N ALA A 509 -19.02 20.99 11.09
CA ALA A 509 -19.50 21.77 12.22
C ALA A 509 -20.78 21.16 12.82
N PHE A 510 -21.71 20.70 11.97
CA PHE A 510 -22.94 20.07 12.43
C PHE A 510 -22.71 18.73 13.17
N TYR A 511 -22.05 17.74 12.56
CA TYR A 511 -21.95 16.41 13.20
C TYR A 511 -21.05 16.42 14.43
N MET A 512 -20.02 17.27 14.47
CA MET A 512 -19.17 17.39 15.66
C MET A 512 -19.90 18.10 16.79
N SER A 513 -20.66 19.16 16.49
CA SER A 513 -21.52 19.82 17.48
C SER A 513 -22.59 18.85 17.99
N ARG A 514 -23.20 18.05 17.10
CA ARG A 514 -24.15 16.99 17.47
C ARG A 514 -23.52 15.98 18.45
N ALA A 515 -22.34 15.46 18.13
CA ALA A 515 -21.67 14.50 19.01
C ALA A 515 -21.38 15.11 20.39
N PHE A 516 -20.83 16.32 20.43
CA PHE A 516 -20.55 17.02 21.68
C PHE A 516 -21.81 17.29 22.52
N ILE A 517 -22.90 17.74 21.87
CA ILE A 517 -24.18 18.01 22.52
C ILE A 517 -24.79 16.74 23.11
N LEU A 518 -24.89 15.67 22.30
CA LEU A 518 -25.53 14.42 22.72
C LEU A 518 -24.78 13.73 23.86
N THR A 519 -23.45 13.86 23.91
CA THR A 519 -22.63 13.28 24.98
C THR A 519 -22.73 14.07 26.29
N PHE A 520 -22.61 15.41 26.25
CA PHE A 520 -22.37 16.20 27.45
C PHE A 520 -23.54 17.08 27.94
N PHE A 521 -24.48 17.43 27.07
CA PHE A 521 -25.61 18.29 27.40
C PHE A 521 -26.90 17.49 27.64
N GLY A 522 -27.92 18.16 28.17
CA GLY A 522 -29.20 17.54 28.52
C GLY A 522 -29.14 16.76 29.83
N ASP A 523 -30.13 15.88 30.01
CA ASP A 523 -30.22 14.98 31.15
C ASP A 523 -29.43 13.69 30.88
N PHE A 524 -28.96 13.04 31.95
CA PHE A 524 -28.27 11.75 31.85
C PHE A 524 -29.27 10.65 31.47
N LYS A 525 -28.96 9.88 30.42
CA LYS A 525 -29.86 8.87 29.83
C LYS A 525 -29.38 7.43 29.99
N GLY A 526 -28.21 7.20 30.58
CA GLY A 526 -27.63 5.86 30.68
C GLY A 526 -28.41 4.96 31.64
N TRP A 527 -28.51 5.39 32.90
CA TRP A 527 -29.22 4.67 33.95
C TRP A 527 -29.71 5.60 35.07
N THR A 528 -30.55 5.08 35.96
CA THR A 528 -31.01 5.83 37.14
C THR A 528 -29.89 5.90 38.19
N ILE A 529 -29.46 7.11 38.57
CA ILE A 529 -28.38 7.28 39.56
C ILE A 529 -28.94 7.11 40.97
N GLY A 530 -28.39 6.18 41.73
CA GLY A 530 -28.80 5.93 43.11
C GLY A 530 -28.08 4.72 43.72
N LYS A 531 -28.34 4.43 45.00
CA LYS A 531 -27.87 3.19 45.62
C LYS A 531 -28.74 2.04 45.10
N ALA A 532 -28.11 0.99 44.59
CA ALA A 532 -28.80 -0.26 44.30
C ALA A 532 -29.53 -0.73 45.59
N PRO A 533 -30.76 -1.25 45.51
CA PRO A 533 -31.36 -1.94 46.64
C PRO A 533 -30.40 -3.06 47.08
N ALA A 534 -30.19 -3.20 48.39
CA ALA A 534 -29.40 -4.30 48.93
C ALA A 534 -30.07 -5.62 48.53
N SER A 535 -29.59 -6.28 47.49
CA SER A 535 -30.00 -7.64 47.19
C SER A 535 -29.44 -8.54 48.28
N GLU A 536 -30.33 -9.33 48.87
CA GLU A 536 -30.04 -10.33 49.89
C GLU A 536 -28.84 -11.20 49.49
N HIS A 537 -27.94 -11.41 50.45
CA HIS A 537 -26.87 -12.39 50.36
C HIS A 537 -27.45 -13.75 50.02
N HIS A 538 -27.25 -14.23 48.79
CA HIS A 538 -27.27 -15.67 48.53
C HIS A 538 -25.87 -16.20 48.85
N ASP A 539 -25.76 -16.77 50.05
CA ASP A 539 -24.77 -17.81 50.36
C ASP A 539 -24.90 -18.90 49.29
N HIS A 540 -23.81 -19.17 48.56
CA HIS A 540 -23.63 -20.46 47.93
C HIS A 540 -22.20 -20.95 48.14
N ASP A 541 -22.17 -22.07 48.85
CA ASP A 541 -21.03 -22.84 49.26
C ASP A 541 -20.16 -23.34 48.10
N ASP A 542 -18.92 -23.61 48.48
CA ASP A 542 -17.88 -24.39 47.83
C ASP A 542 -18.42 -25.60 47.02
N HIS A 543 -17.96 -25.76 45.77
CA HIS A 543 -17.55 -27.01 45.09
C HIS A 543 -17.62 -26.92 43.54
N GLY A 544 -16.53 -27.30 42.87
CA GLY A 544 -16.60 -27.99 41.56
C GLY A 544 -15.97 -27.28 40.35
N ASP A 545 -14.76 -27.72 40.01
CA ASP A 545 -14.12 -27.63 38.69
C ASP A 545 -15.04 -28.19 37.59
N HIS A 546 -15.43 -27.37 36.60
CA HIS A 546 -15.65 -27.74 35.19
C HIS A 546 -15.70 -26.46 34.35
N GLY A 547 -14.84 -26.43 33.32
CA GLY A 547 -14.85 -25.38 32.31
C GLY A 547 -16.05 -25.54 31.36
N ASP A 548 -16.87 -24.51 31.31
CA ASP A 548 -17.68 -24.14 30.16
C ASP A 548 -17.75 -22.61 30.14
N ASP A 549 -17.08 -22.01 29.15
CA ASP A 549 -17.12 -20.59 28.83
C ASP A 549 -18.46 -20.26 28.16
N ASP A 550 -19.53 -20.19 28.95
CA ASP A 550 -20.75 -19.50 28.52
C ASP A 550 -20.73 -18.08 29.09
N ASP A 551 -20.26 -17.14 28.28
CA ASP A 551 -20.53 -15.71 28.41
C ASP A 551 -22.05 -15.49 28.32
N HIS A 552 -22.76 -15.79 29.40
CA HIS A 552 -24.15 -15.39 29.55
C HIS A 552 -24.20 -13.87 29.58
N HIS A 553 -24.59 -13.28 28.44
CA HIS A 553 -25.05 -11.92 28.32
C HIS A 553 -26.27 -11.73 29.25
N HIS A 554 -26.03 -11.47 30.54
CA HIS A 554 -27.05 -10.91 31.40
C HIS A 554 -27.44 -9.58 30.77
N GLU A 555 -28.67 -9.49 30.24
CA GLU A 555 -29.24 -8.19 29.90
C GLU A 555 -29.24 -7.35 31.19
N GLU A 556 -28.28 -6.44 31.29
CA GLU A 556 -28.17 -5.54 32.43
C GLU A 556 -29.47 -4.76 32.56
N ASP A 557 -30.20 -4.97 33.66
CA ASP A 557 -31.39 -4.20 33.92
C ASP A 557 -31.01 -2.77 34.31
N LEU A 558 -30.97 -1.88 33.31
CA LEU A 558 -30.69 -0.45 33.46
C LEU A 558 -31.73 0.28 34.33
N LYS A 559 -32.83 -0.38 34.72
CA LYS A 559 -33.86 0.17 35.62
C LYS A 559 -33.42 0.22 37.07
N VAL A 560 -32.50 -0.66 37.51
CA VAL A 560 -31.97 -0.66 38.87
C VAL A 560 -31.13 0.61 39.10
N PRO A 561 -31.10 1.26 40.28
CA PRO A 561 -30.21 2.39 40.48
C PRO A 561 -28.73 1.99 40.52
N GLY A 562 -27.85 2.80 39.91
CA GLY A 562 -26.40 2.54 39.84
C GLY A 562 -25.56 3.75 40.23
N ALA A 563 -24.26 3.52 40.43
CA ALA A 563 -23.30 4.57 40.79
C ALA A 563 -23.24 5.68 39.73
N ALA A 564 -22.92 6.90 40.14
CA ALA A 564 -22.76 8.01 39.21
C ALA A 564 -21.49 7.80 38.35
N PRO A 565 -21.51 8.18 37.05
CA PRO A 565 -20.28 8.29 36.27
C PRO A 565 -19.27 9.17 36.98
N HIS A 566 -17.98 8.87 36.81
CA HIS A 566 -16.90 9.65 37.40
C HIS A 566 -15.82 9.99 36.37
N GLU A 567 -14.99 10.98 36.71
CA GLU A 567 -13.87 11.38 35.88
C GLU A 567 -12.81 10.27 35.78
N SER A 568 -12.06 10.27 34.68
CA SER A 568 -10.93 9.36 34.50
C SER A 568 -9.75 9.69 35.44
N PRO A 569 -8.89 8.72 35.77
CA PRO A 569 -7.69 8.93 36.58
C PRO A 569 -6.66 9.83 35.86
N TRP A 570 -5.65 10.30 36.62
CA TRP A 570 -4.70 11.32 36.15
C TRP A 570 -3.90 10.89 34.90
N GLN A 571 -3.62 9.59 34.75
CA GLN A 571 -2.90 9.04 33.59
C GLN A 571 -3.69 9.23 32.29
N MET A 572 -5.02 9.38 32.38
CA MET A 572 -5.89 9.65 31.24
C MET A 572 -6.15 11.15 31.08
N THR A 573 -6.37 11.89 32.18
CA THR A 573 -6.71 13.33 32.11
C THR A 573 -5.54 14.24 31.75
N VAL A 574 -4.31 13.93 32.17
CA VAL A 574 -3.12 14.73 31.83
C VAL A 574 -2.85 14.74 30.30
N PRO A 575 -2.81 13.59 29.60
CA PRO A 575 -2.76 13.57 28.15
C PRO A 575 -3.83 14.43 27.47
N LEU A 576 -5.08 14.37 27.95
CA LEU A 576 -6.18 15.17 27.41
C LEU A 576 -5.94 16.67 27.55
N MET A 577 -5.49 17.13 28.73
CA MET A 577 -5.21 18.56 28.95
C MET A 577 -4.09 19.08 28.06
N ILE A 578 -3.01 18.30 27.89
CA ILE A 578 -1.89 18.67 27.02
C ILE A 578 -2.36 18.74 25.56
N LEU A 579 -3.05 17.70 25.08
CA LEU A 579 -3.54 17.64 23.71
C LEU A 579 -4.59 18.72 23.41
N ALA A 580 -5.49 19.03 24.36
CA ALA A 580 -6.46 20.12 24.23
C ALA A 580 -5.76 21.48 24.10
N THR A 581 -4.72 21.71 24.92
CA THR A 581 -3.92 22.95 24.85
C THR A 581 -3.22 23.07 23.50
N LEU A 582 -2.59 21.99 23.02
CA LEU A 582 -1.95 21.94 21.70
C LEU A 582 -2.96 22.09 20.55
N SER A 583 -4.20 21.61 20.73
CA SER A 583 -5.28 21.77 19.75
C SER A 583 -5.75 23.22 19.61
N LEU A 584 -5.66 24.02 20.67
CA LEU A 584 -5.97 25.45 20.61
C LEU A 584 -4.76 26.24 20.09
N ALA A 585 -3.57 25.96 20.63
CA ALA A 585 -2.36 26.76 20.39
C ALA A 585 -1.61 26.40 19.09
N GLY A 586 -1.69 25.15 18.61
CA GLY A 586 -0.92 24.68 17.45
C GLY A 586 -1.19 25.46 16.16
N GLY A 587 -2.32 26.15 16.09
CA GLY A 587 -2.70 27.06 15.01
C GLY A 587 -1.78 28.25 14.81
N PHE A 588 -1.21 28.78 15.90
CA PHE A 588 -0.38 30.00 15.84
C PHE A 588 0.97 29.78 15.15
N LEU A 589 1.34 28.54 14.80
CA LEU A 589 2.51 28.24 13.97
C LEU A 589 2.30 28.61 12.50
N ASN A 590 1.05 28.74 12.05
CA ASN A 590 0.73 29.34 10.76
C ASN A 590 -0.50 30.25 10.90
N PRO A 591 -0.33 31.51 11.35
CA PRO A 591 -1.44 32.39 11.69
C PRO A 591 -2.23 32.92 10.48
N GLY A 592 -1.90 32.53 9.25
CA GLY A 592 -2.66 32.83 8.02
C GLY A 592 -3.04 34.31 7.91
N LEU A 593 -4.34 34.61 8.04
CA LEU A 593 -4.93 35.96 7.97
C LEU A 593 -4.33 36.97 8.98
N PHE A 594 -3.73 36.51 10.07
CA PHE A 594 -3.02 37.36 11.03
C PHE A 594 -1.51 37.47 10.75
N ALA A 595 -1.00 36.90 9.65
CA ALA A 595 0.40 37.03 9.26
C ALA A 595 0.83 38.50 9.10
N GLY A 596 -0.07 39.39 8.67
CA GLY A 596 0.19 40.83 8.61
C GLY A 596 0.45 41.51 9.97
N LEU A 597 0.09 40.88 11.10
CA LEU A 597 0.51 41.34 12.45
C LEU A 597 1.98 41.03 12.72
N PHE A 598 2.56 40.05 12.03
CA PHE A 598 3.97 39.69 12.07
C PHE A 598 4.67 40.28 10.85
N LYS A 599 4.94 41.58 10.88
CA LYS A 599 5.63 42.29 9.78
C LYS A 599 6.89 41.54 9.33
N ASP A 600 7.02 41.40 8.01
CA ASP A 600 8.21 40.98 7.25
C ASP A 600 8.69 39.53 7.43
N HIS A 601 7.95 38.64 8.11
CA HIS A 601 8.35 37.24 8.29
C HIS A 601 7.27 36.28 7.78
N LYS A 602 7.67 35.33 6.92
CA LYS A 602 6.82 34.19 6.56
C LYS A 602 6.37 33.45 7.84
N PRO A 603 5.16 32.87 7.87
CA PRO A 603 4.71 32.04 8.98
C PRO A 603 5.74 30.97 9.39
N PRO A 604 5.91 30.68 10.70
CA PRO A 604 6.94 29.76 11.17
C PRO A 604 6.95 28.39 10.50
N MET A 605 5.77 27.78 10.31
CA MET A 605 5.66 26.46 9.67
C MET A 605 5.96 26.52 8.16
N GLU A 606 5.51 27.57 7.47
CA GLU A 606 5.78 27.76 6.05
C GLU A 606 7.27 27.97 5.80
N HIS A 607 7.91 28.82 6.60
CA HIS A 607 9.35 29.04 6.52
C HIS A 607 10.15 27.76 6.82
N TRP A 608 9.72 26.96 7.80
CA TRP A 608 10.39 25.71 8.14
C TRP A 608 10.32 24.67 7.01
N LEU A 609 9.20 24.59 6.30
CA LEU A 609 8.95 23.58 5.27
C LEU A 609 9.35 24.01 3.86
N GLU A 610 9.53 25.31 3.61
CA GLU A 610 9.91 25.89 2.32
C GLU A 610 11.05 25.13 1.62
N PRO A 611 12.18 24.79 2.29
CA PRO A 611 13.28 24.10 1.61
C PRO A 611 12.92 22.70 1.06
N VAL A 612 11.86 22.07 1.58
CA VAL A 612 11.40 20.74 1.13
C VAL A 612 10.46 20.86 -0.07
N PHE A 613 9.72 21.97 -0.17
CA PHE A 613 8.68 22.15 -1.19
C PHE A 613 9.07 23.12 -2.31
N GLU A 614 10.24 23.79 -2.21
CA GLU A 614 10.68 24.83 -3.16
C GLU A 614 10.55 24.39 -4.63
N GLU A 615 11.04 23.20 -4.98
CA GLU A 615 10.96 22.68 -6.36
C GLU A 615 9.51 22.41 -6.79
N ALA A 616 8.67 21.92 -5.88
CA ALA A 616 7.28 21.63 -6.17
C ALA A 616 6.46 22.92 -6.34
N GLU A 617 6.73 23.95 -5.54
CA GLU A 617 6.03 25.24 -5.57
C GLU A 617 6.27 26.00 -6.88
N LYS A 618 7.43 25.82 -7.53
CA LYS A 618 7.71 26.37 -8.88
C LYS A 618 6.71 25.90 -9.94
N ALA A 619 6.07 24.75 -9.72
CA ALA A 619 5.07 24.17 -10.63
C ALA A 619 3.63 24.63 -10.34
N ILE A 620 3.42 25.56 -9.40
CA ILE A 620 2.09 26.04 -9.00
C ILE A 620 1.91 27.50 -9.44
N GLN A 621 0.92 27.76 -10.29
CA GLN A 621 0.51 29.13 -10.63
C GLN A 621 -0.60 29.58 -9.69
N VAL A 622 -0.44 30.75 -9.07
CA VAL A 622 -1.53 31.44 -8.37
C VAL A 622 -2.33 32.23 -9.42
N LEU A 623 -3.67 32.29 -9.28
CA LEU A 623 -4.56 33.09 -10.15
C LEU A 623 -3.89 34.42 -10.63
N PRO A 624 -4.16 34.89 -11.87
CA PRO A 624 -3.21 35.70 -12.66
C PRO A 624 -2.63 36.98 -12.03
N ASN A 625 -3.21 37.52 -10.95
CA ASN A 625 -2.72 38.70 -10.24
C ASN A 625 -2.67 38.42 -8.72
N ALA A 626 -1.50 38.61 -8.10
CA ALA A 626 -1.33 38.50 -6.64
C ALA A 626 -2.28 39.42 -5.85
N GLU A 627 -2.53 40.65 -6.35
CA GLU A 627 -3.52 41.57 -5.76
C GLU A 627 -4.94 40.98 -5.78
N ALA A 628 -5.34 40.32 -6.87
CA ALA A 628 -6.66 39.71 -6.98
C ALA A 628 -6.83 38.49 -6.05
N ALA A 629 -5.75 37.81 -5.70
CA ALA A 629 -5.75 36.74 -4.70
C ALA A 629 -5.94 37.30 -3.28
N HIS A 630 -5.22 38.37 -2.91
CA HIS A 630 -5.37 39.03 -1.61
C HIS A 630 -6.76 39.63 -1.40
N HIS A 631 -7.36 40.22 -2.43
CA HIS A 631 -8.75 40.71 -2.34
C HIS A 631 -9.79 39.61 -2.09
N LYS A 632 -9.46 38.35 -2.42
CA LYS A 632 -10.34 37.19 -2.20
C LYS A 632 -10.13 36.49 -0.86
N GLU A 633 -9.07 36.77 -0.14
CA GLU A 633 -8.77 36.15 1.16
C GLU A 633 -9.90 36.41 2.18
N TYR A 634 -10.22 37.69 2.45
CA TYR A 634 -11.28 38.08 3.38
C TYR A 634 -12.67 37.49 3.07
N PRO A 635 -13.21 37.58 1.82
CA PRO A 635 -14.54 37.02 1.55
C PRO A 635 -14.58 35.49 1.62
N LEU A 636 -13.49 34.79 1.28
CA LEU A 636 -13.42 33.33 1.38
C LEU A 636 -13.34 32.88 2.85
N THR A 637 -12.54 33.55 3.69
CA THR A 637 -12.50 33.29 5.14
C THR A 637 -13.84 33.61 5.80
N ALA A 638 -14.51 34.69 5.39
CA ALA A 638 -15.85 35.02 5.88
C ALA A 638 -16.87 33.91 5.55
N ALA A 639 -16.76 33.29 4.38
CA ALA A 639 -17.58 32.14 4.01
C ALA A 639 -17.27 30.92 4.88
N ALA A 640 -15.99 30.63 5.17
CA ALA A 640 -15.60 29.55 6.08
C ALA A 640 -16.14 29.76 7.51
N PHE A 641 -16.07 31.00 8.02
CA PHE A 641 -16.67 31.36 9.30
C PHE A 641 -18.19 31.17 9.31
N ALA A 642 -18.87 31.61 8.24
CA ALA A 642 -20.30 31.40 8.09
C ALA A 642 -20.64 29.90 8.06
N ALA A 643 -19.83 29.07 7.41
CA ALA A 643 -20.05 27.63 7.37
C ALA A 643 -20.01 26.98 8.75
N PHE A 644 -19.02 27.34 9.58
CA PHE A 644 -18.96 26.94 10.99
C PHE A 644 -20.21 27.41 11.75
N ALA A 645 -20.53 28.70 11.67
CA ALA A 645 -21.64 29.29 12.42
C ALA A 645 -22.98 28.63 12.06
N VAL A 646 -23.24 28.41 10.77
CA VAL A 646 -24.45 27.74 10.28
C VAL A 646 -24.52 26.30 10.78
N GLY A 647 -23.46 25.50 10.61
CA GLY A 647 -23.48 24.09 11.01
C GLY A 647 -23.71 23.91 12.52
N THR A 648 -23.01 24.68 13.35
CA THR A 648 -23.19 24.65 14.82
C THR A 648 -24.54 25.20 15.25
N PHE A 649 -25.03 26.28 14.63
CA PHE A 649 -26.36 26.83 14.94
C PHE A 649 -27.48 25.84 14.62
N VAL A 650 -27.42 25.16 13.46
CA VAL A 650 -28.42 24.16 13.08
C VAL A 650 -28.38 22.97 14.05
N ALA A 651 -27.19 22.50 14.46
CA ALA A 651 -27.06 21.44 15.45
C ALA A 651 -27.66 21.84 16.82
N TYR A 652 -27.41 23.07 17.27
CA TYR A 652 -28.00 23.63 18.49
C TYR A 652 -29.53 23.65 18.42
N GLN A 653 -30.09 24.12 17.30
CA GLN A 653 -31.54 24.16 17.09
C GLN A 653 -32.15 22.75 17.12
N PHE A 654 -31.48 21.78 16.51
CA PHE A 654 -31.98 20.40 16.41
C PHE A 654 -31.99 19.70 17.77
N TYR A 655 -30.86 19.73 18.49
CA TYR A 655 -30.65 18.86 19.65
C TYR A 655 -30.85 19.54 21.00
N ILE A 656 -30.67 20.86 21.09
CA ILE A 656 -30.91 21.62 22.33
C ILE A 656 -32.28 22.27 22.29
N ALA A 657 -32.55 23.14 21.32
CA ALA A 657 -33.79 23.94 21.30
C ALA A 657 -35.04 23.08 21.06
N LYS A 658 -34.96 22.12 20.13
CA LYS A 658 -36.10 21.24 19.75
C LYS A 658 -35.95 19.79 20.21
N LYS A 659 -35.03 19.50 21.13
CA LYS A 659 -34.84 18.18 21.78
C LYS A 659 -34.79 16.97 20.82
N GLY A 660 -34.23 17.12 19.63
CA GLY A 660 -34.06 16.07 18.64
C GLY A 660 -35.28 15.78 17.76
N GLN A 661 -36.41 16.48 17.94
CA GLN A 661 -37.61 16.29 17.10
C GLN A 661 -37.35 16.51 15.60
N PRO A 662 -36.63 17.57 15.16
CA PRO A 662 -36.39 17.80 13.74
C PRO A 662 -35.61 16.67 13.05
N ALA A 663 -34.70 16.03 13.78
CA ALA A 663 -33.95 14.88 13.25
C ALA A 663 -34.86 13.67 13.03
N LYS A 664 -35.79 13.41 13.95
CA LYS A 664 -36.81 12.35 13.81
C LYS A 664 -37.75 12.64 12.64
N ASP A 665 -38.27 13.87 12.57
CA ASP A 665 -39.18 14.28 11.49
C ASP A 665 -38.52 14.14 10.11
N MET A 666 -37.24 14.47 9.98
CA MET A 666 -36.49 14.30 8.74
C MET A 666 -36.27 12.83 8.38
N ALA A 667 -35.97 11.99 9.36
CA ALA A 667 -35.82 10.55 9.15
C ALA A 667 -37.16 9.91 8.71
N GLU A 668 -38.28 10.37 9.26
CA GLU A 668 -39.63 9.89 8.89
C GLU A 668 -40.10 10.42 7.52
N LYS A 669 -39.74 11.65 7.15
CA LYS A 669 -40.08 12.22 5.83
C LYS A 669 -39.31 11.60 4.68
N ALA A 670 -38.07 11.17 4.92
CA ALA A 670 -37.19 10.60 3.90
C ALA A 670 -36.53 9.30 4.39
N PRO A 671 -37.31 8.23 4.67
CA PRO A 671 -36.80 7.02 5.29
C PRO A 671 -35.78 6.29 4.39
N GLY A 672 -35.95 6.36 3.06
CA GLY A 672 -35.00 5.78 2.11
C GLY A 672 -33.63 6.46 2.13
N LEU A 673 -33.59 7.80 2.18
CA LEU A 673 -32.34 8.56 2.27
C LEU A 673 -31.68 8.36 3.64
N HIS A 674 -32.47 8.39 4.72
CA HIS A 674 -31.94 8.12 6.06
C HIS A 674 -31.34 6.71 6.14
N LYS A 675 -32.04 5.69 5.63
CA LYS A 675 -31.51 4.32 5.57
C LYS A 675 -30.23 4.24 4.75
N LEU A 676 -30.19 4.88 3.57
CA LEU A 676 -28.97 4.92 2.74
C LEU A 676 -27.77 5.51 3.48
N LEU A 677 -27.96 6.61 4.22
CA LEU A 677 -26.88 7.24 4.99
C LEU A 677 -26.47 6.41 6.22
N VAL A 678 -27.43 5.76 6.88
CA VAL A 678 -27.18 4.86 8.02
C VAL A 678 -26.39 3.63 7.56
N ASP A 679 -26.78 3.06 6.41
CA ASP A 679 -26.10 1.97 5.71
C ASP A 679 -24.86 2.47 4.94
N LYS A 680 -24.32 3.66 5.29
CA LYS A 680 -23.04 4.20 4.80
C LYS A 680 -22.95 4.26 3.26
N TRP A 681 -24.03 4.67 2.60
CA TRP A 681 -24.22 4.66 1.13
C TRP A 681 -24.21 3.29 0.47
N ARG A 682 -24.34 2.22 1.26
CA ARG A 682 -24.29 0.83 0.82
C ARG A 682 -23.01 0.45 0.07
N VAL A 683 -21.91 1.14 0.37
CA VAL A 683 -20.62 0.87 -0.26
C VAL A 683 -20.08 -0.48 0.21
N ASP A 684 -20.26 -0.83 1.48
CA ASP A 684 -19.86 -2.14 2.00
C ASP A 684 -20.55 -3.27 1.21
N GLU A 685 -21.86 -3.16 1.02
CA GLU A 685 -22.67 -4.13 0.27
C GLU A 685 -22.34 -4.15 -1.22
N LEU A 686 -21.96 -3.00 -1.79
CA LEU A 686 -21.48 -2.95 -3.18
C LEU A 686 -20.19 -3.74 -3.32
N TYR A 687 -19.24 -3.56 -2.40
CA TYR A 687 -17.97 -4.29 -2.39
C TYR A 687 -18.19 -5.80 -2.20
N ASP A 688 -19.07 -6.18 -1.27
CA ASP A 688 -19.49 -7.57 -1.06
C ASP A 688 -20.07 -8.17 -2.34
N ALA A 689 -21.00 -7.45 -2.99
CA ALA A 689 -21.67 -7.92 -4.19
C ALA A 689 -20.75 -8.01 -5.42
N THR A 690 -19.81 -7.09 -5.60
CA THR A 690 -18.99 -7.00 -6.82
C THR A 690 -17.58 -7.54 -6.66
N VAL A 691 -16.85 -7.12 -5.62
CA VAL A 691 -15.43 -7.42 -5.46
C VAL A 691 -15.27 -8.77 -4.77
N TRP A 692 -15.84 -8.94 -3.59
CA TRP A 692 -15.66 -10.16 -2.80
C TRP A 692 -16.29 -11.38 -3.48
N ASN A 693 -17.59 -11.31 -3.81
CA ASN A 693 -18.26 -12.38 -4.54
C ASN A 693 -17.63 -12.67 -5.91
N GLY A 694 -17.06 -11.64 -6.57
CA GLY A 694 -16.35 -11.81 -7.84
C GLY A 694 -15.06 -12.61 -7.69
N VAL A 695 -14.27 -12.30 -6.65
CA VAL A 695 -13.04 -13.04 -6.34
C VAL A 695 -13.37 -14.47 -5.89
N ASP A 696 -14.38 -14.65 -5.05
CA ASP A 696 -14.81 -15.98 -4.59
C ASP A 696 -15.29 -16.84 -5.77
N ALA A 697 -16.09 -16.28 -6.68
CA ALA A 697 -16.51 -16.98 -7.90
C ALA A 697 -15.33 -17.35 -8.82
N LEU A 698 -14.33 -16.48 -8.94
CA LEU A 698 -13.10 -16.78 -9.69
C LEU A 698 -12.28 -17.88 -9.02
N ALA A 699 -12.18 -17.87 -7.69
CA ALA A 699 -11.49 -18.91 -6.92
C ALA A 699 -12.20 -20.27 -7.07
N ASP A 700 -13.52 -20.31 -6.93
CA ASP A 700 -14.33 -21.51 -7.12
C ASP A 700 -14.21 -22.06 -8.55
N THR A 701 -14.18 -21.17 -9.54
CA THR A 701 -13.95 -21.54 -10.95
C THR A 701 -12.56 -22.13 -11.15
N ALA A 702 -11.53 -21.51 -10.56
CA ALA A 702 -10.16 -22.02 -10.64
C ALA A 702 -10.03 -23.41 -9.99
N ILE A 703 -10.65 -23.60 -8.83
CA ILE A 703 -10.72 -24.91 -8.14
C ILE A 703 -11.44 -25.94 -9.01
N SER A 704 -12.56 -25.55 -9.63
CA SER A 704 -13.30 -26.44 -10.53
C SER A 704 -12.48 -26.86 -11.74
N VAL A 705 -11.71 -25.94 -12.35
CA VAL A 705 -10.80 -26.24 -13.45
C VAL A 705 -9.67 -27.16 -12.99
N ASP A 706 -9.08 -26.91 -11.82
CA ASP A 706 -8.02 -27.76 -11.27
C ASP A 706 -8.48 -29.21 -11.08
N GLN A 707 -9.62 -29.38 -10.41
CA GLN A 707 -10.18 -30.71 -10.12
C GLN A 707 -10.72 -31.42 -11.37
N SER A 708 -11.31 -30.68 -12.32
CA SER A 708 -11.97 -31.28 -13.49
C SER A 708 -11.01 -31.50 -14.67
N PHE A 709 -10.07 -30.59 -14.88
CA PHE A 709 -9.16 -30.66 -16.03
C PHE A 709 -7.84 -31.33 -15.66
N PHE A 710 -7.13 -30.80 -14.66
CA PHE A 710 -5.80 -31.33 -14.31
C PHE A 710 -5.91 -32.68 -13.61
N ASP A 711 -6.76 -32.80 -12.59
CA ASP A 711 -6.92 -34.07 -11.88
C ASP A 711 -7.68 -35.12 -12.69
N ALA A 712 -8.86 -34.77 -13.22
CA ALA A 712 -9.71 -35.77 -13.86
C ALA A 712 -9.32 -36.12 -15.30
N ILE A 713 -8.74 -35.20 -16.08
CA ILE A 713 -8.28 -35.51 -17.44
C ILE A 713 -6.81 -35.89 -17.41
N ILE A 714 -5.92 -35.01 -17.00
CA ILE A 714 -4.48 -35.26 -17.17
C ILE A 714 -4.01 -36.43 -16.29
N ALA A 715 -4.33 -36.43 -14.99
CA ALA A 715 -3.84 -37.48 -14.09
C ALA A 715 -4.57 -38.83 -14.29
N ARG A 716 -5.91 -38.84 -14.41
CA ARG A 716 -6.64 -40.11 -14.58
C ARG A 716 -6.52 -40.72 -15.97
N LEU A 717 -6.44 -39.92 -17.04
CA LEU A 717 -6.26 -40.47 -18.39
C LEU A 717 -4.89 -41.13 -18.55
N THR A 718 -3.84 -40.49 -18.01
CA THR A 718 -2.50 -41.08 -18.04
C THR A 718 -2.44 -42.36 -17.20
N ALA A 719 -3.02 -42.36 -16.00
CA ALA A 719 -3.15 -43.57 -15.18
C ALA A 719 -3.94 -44.68 -15.88
N LEU A 720 -5.05 -44.34 -16.54
CA LEU A 720 -5.86 -45.28 -17.31
C LEU A 720 -5.07 -45.89 -18.48
N VAL A 721 -4.35 -45.06 -19.24
CA VAL A 721 -3.51 -45.50 -20.36
C VAL A 721 -2.42 -46.46 -19.88
N VAL A 722 -1.73 -46.13 -18.79
CA VAL A 722 -0.69 -47.00 -18.20
C VAL A 722 -1.29 -48.30 -17.68
N ALA A 723 -2.45 -48.25 -17.00
CA ALA A 723 -3.14 -49.44 -16.51
C ALA A 723 -3.62 -50.35 -17.66
N ALA A 724 -4.13 -49.76 -18.74
CA ALA A 724 -4.55 -50.48 -19.94
C ALA A 724 -3.35 -51.16 -20.62
N LEU A 725 -2.24 -50.44 -20.80
CA LEU A 725 -0.98 -50.99 -21.33
C LEU A 725 -0.46 -52.14 -20.47
N GLY A 726 -0.46 -51.99 -19.13
CA GLY A 726 -0.06 -53.05 -18.20
C GLY A 726 -0.95 -54.29 -18.33
N THR A 727 -2.25 -54.11 -18.53
CA THR A 727 -3.21 -55.20 -18.75
C THR A 727 -2.93 -55.94 -20.06
N VAL A 728 -2.64 -55.20 -21.14
CA VAL A 728 -2.28 -55.80 -22.44
C VAL A 728 -0.95 -56.56 -22.36
N LEU A 729 0.07 -55.96 -21.74
CA LEU A 729 1.38 -56.61 -21.58
C LEU A 729 1.30 -57.89 -20.74
N ARG A 730 0.41 -57.93 -19.74
CA ARG A 730 0.17 -59.13 -18.92
C ARG A 730 -0.30 -60.33 -19.74
N VAL A 731 -1.05 -60.11 -20.83
CA VAL A 731 -1.55 -61.20 -21.70
C VAL A 731 -0.41 -61.95 -22.39
N PHE A 732 0.73 -61.30 -22.67
CA PHE A 732 1.90 -61.96 -23.26
C PHE A 732 2.58 -62.96 -22.30
N GLN A 733 2.34 -62.86 -20.99
CA GLN A 733 2.83 -63.80 -19.98
C GLN A 733 1.72 -64.78 -19.56
N ASN A 734 1.33 -65.66 -20.47
CA ASN A 734 0.24 -66.61 -20.27
C ASN A 734 0.63 -67.90 -19.51
N GLY A 735 1.88 -68.01 -19.02
CA GLY A 735 2.39 -69.16 -18.28
C GLY A 735 2.74 -70.38 -19.14
N VAL A 736 2.61 -70.27 -20.46
CA VAL A 736 2.82 -71.37 -21.39
C VAL A 736 4.28 -71.39 -21.85
N VAL A 737 5.06 -72.37 -21.35
CA VAL A 737 6.53 -72.41 -21.49
C VAL A 737 7.01 -72.38 -22.94
N HIS A 738 6.30 -73.01 -23.88
CA HIS A 738 6.70 -73.03 -25.29
C HIS A 738 6.57 -71.68 -25.99
N VAL A 739 5.68 -70.80 -25.53
CA VAL A 739 5.56 -69.42 -26.05
C VAL A 739 6.80 -68.61 -25.65
N TYR A 740 7.29 -68.77 -24.42
CA TYR A 740 8.52 -68.11 -23.97
C TYR A 740 9.75 -68.61 -24.74
N ALA A 741 9.85 -69.92 -24.98
CA ALA A 741 10.93 -70.49 -25.78
C ALA A 741 10.91 -69.95 -27.23
N GLY A 742 9.73 -69.84 -27.84
CA GLY A 742 9.56 -69.24 -29.17
C GLY A 742 9.97 -67.77 -29.21
N ALA A 743 9.61 -66.98 -28.19
CA ALA A 743 10.01 -65.58 -28.08
C ALA A 743 11.53 -65.42 -27.89
N MET A 744 12.16 -66.27 -27.07
CA MET A 744 13.63 -66.28 -26.90
C MET A 744 14.34 -66.65 -28.20
N ALA A 745 13.85 -67.66 -28.93
CA ALA A 745 14.39 -68.04 -30.22
C ALA A 745 14.27 -66.91 -31.24
N LEU A 746 13.11 -66.24 -31.31
CA LEU A 746 12.90 -65.06 -32.15
C LEU A 746 13.87 -63.94 -31.78
N GLY A 747 14.06 -63.67 -30.48
CA GLY A 747 15.02 -62.67 -30.00
C GLY A 747 16.45 -62.97 -30.43
N ILE A 748 16.90 -64.22 -30.31
CA ILE A 748 18.24 -64.65 -30.76
C ILE A 748 18.37 -64.49 -32.27
N VAL A 749 17.35 -64.87 -33.05
CA VAL A 749 17.33 -64.70 -34.50
C VAL A 749 17.39 -63.23 -34.89
N LEU A 750 16.64 -62.35 -34.21
CA LEU A 750 16.62 -60.91 -34.48
C LEU A 750 17.95 -60.24 -34.12
N ILE A 751 18.56 -60.61 -32.99
CA ILE A 751 19.90 -60.13 -32.61
C ILE A 751 20.94 -60.64 -33.62
N GLY A 752 20.87 -61.93 -33.98
CA GLY A 752 21.73 -62.51 -35.01
C GLY A 752 21.60 -61.79 -36.35
N TRP A 753 20.37 -61.53 -36.80
CA TRP A 753 20.08 -60.73 -37.99
C TRP A 753 20.67 -59.32 -37.90
N PHE A 754 20.46 -58.64 -36.77
CA PHE A 754 20.98 -57.29 -36.55
C PHE A 754 22.52 -57.24 -36.62
N VAL A 755 23.20 -58.26 -36.10
CA VAL A 755 24.67 -58.35 -36.12
C VAL A 755 25.21 -58.78 -37.49
N VAL A 756 24.51 -59.70 -38.19
CA VAL A 756 24.98 -60.30 -39.45
C VAL A 756 24.65 -59.45 -40.67
N VAL A 757 23.61 -58.64 -40.66
CA VAL A 757 23.28 -57.81 -41.84
C VAL A 757 24.12 -56.53 -41.82
N PRO A 758 25.02 -56.33 -42.81
CA PRO A 758 25.83 -55.13 -42.89
C PRO A 758 24.95 -53.90 -43.12
N ARG A 759 25.29 -52.78 -42.48
CA ARG A 759 24.62 -51.49 -42.69
C ARG A 759 25.63 -50.48 -43.18
N ALA A 760 25.40 -49.95 -44.38
CA ALA A 760 26.27 -48.97 -45.02
C ALA A 760 25.81 -47.55 -44.66
N ASP A 761 25.88 -47.20 -43.37
CA ASP A 761 25.53 -45.85 -42.92
C ASP A 761 26.73 -44.90 -43.05
N VAL A 762 26.46 -43.69 -43.55
CA VAL A 762 27.47 -42.66 -43.84
C VAL A 762 27.10 -41.38 -43.08
N SER A 763 28.05 -40.84 -42.33
CA SER A 763 27.97 -39.48 -41.78
C SER A 763 28.77 -38.51 -42.67
N THR A 764 28.25 -37.31 -42.87
CA THR A 764 28.86 -36.30 -43.74
C THR A 764 29.22 -35.05 -42.94
N ARG A 765 30.48 -34.60 -42.99
CA ARG A 765 30.93 -33.36 -42.35
C ARG A 765 31.50 -32.41 -43.41
N ALA A 766 30.90 -31.22 -43.54
CA ALA A 766 31.42 -30.16 -44.41
C ALA A 766 32.53 -29.37 -43.69
N THR A 767 33.65 -29.12 -44.38
CA THR A 767 34.84 -28.45 -43.83
C THR A 767 35.06 -27.02 -44.38
N GLY A 768 34.22 -26.56 -45.31
CA GLY A 768 34.29 -25.23 -45.94
C GLY A 768 34.84 -25.27 -47.38
N ASN A 769 34.55 -24.26 -48.20
CA ASN A 769 34.99 -24.12 -49.60
C ASN A 769 34.72 -25.35 -50.52
N GLY A 770 33.63 -26.09 -50.30
CA GLY A 770 33.27 -27.25 -51.14
C GLY A 770 33.94 -28.57 -50.74
N ASP A 771 34.69 -28.61 -49.62
CA ASP A 771 35.26 -29.85 -49.08
C ASP A 771 34.30 -30.59 -48.13
N TYR A 772 34.07 -31.87 -48.41
CA TYR A 772 33.28 -32.80 -47.60
C TYR A 772 34.14 -33.97 -47.12
N VAL A 773 33.98 -34.35 -45.85
CA VAL A 773 34.50 -35.59 -45.29
C VAL A 773 33.33 -36.54 -45.02
N LEU A 774 33.32 -37.67 -45.71
CA LEU A 774 32.39 -38.77 -45.53
C LEU A 774 33.02 -39.79 -44.59
N GLU A 775 32.29 -40.25 -43.57
CA GLU A 775 32.76 -41.27 -42.63
C GLU A 775 31.76 -42.42 -42.55
N ALA A 776 32.25 -43.65 -42.71
CA ALA A 776 31.44 -44.86 -42.62
C ALA A 776 31.25 -45.31 -41.17
N ALA A 777 30.05 -45.77 -40.83
CA ALA A 777 29.76 -46.29 -39.49
C ALA A 777 30.57 -47.58 -39.21
N PRO A 778 31.14 -47.73 -37.99
CA PRO A 778 31.91 -48.91 -37.63
C PRO A 778 31.02 -50.14 -37.45
N GLY A 779 31.48 -51.31 -37.90
CA GLY A 779 30.81 -52.59 -37.66
C GLY A 779 31.77 -53.77 -37.54
N MET A 780 31.25 -54.90 -37.04
CA MET A 780 32.07 -56.07 -36.71
C MET A 780 32.68 -56.70 -37.98
N GLY A 781 34.00 -56.54 -38.13
CA GLY A 781 34.75 -57.07 -39.28
C GLY A 781 34.35 -56.44 -40.61
N TYR A 782 33.92 -55.18 -40.60
CA TYR A 782 33.58 -54.44 -41.82
C TYR A 782 34.84 -54.05 -42.60
N GLY A 783 34.86 -54.36 -43.88
CA GLY A 783 35.72 -53.73 -44.88
C GLY A 783 34.91 -52.73 -45.69
N TYR A 784 35.49 -51.56 -45.93
CA TYR A 784 34.85 -50.45 -46.61
C TYR A 784 35.42 -50.28 -48.02
N ARG A 785 34.56 -49.91 -48.95
CA ARG A 785 34.94 -49.55 -50.33
C ARG A 785 34.13 -48.35 -50.77
N TRP A 786 34.81 -47.30 -51.21
CA TRP A 786 34.20 -46.10 -51.72
C TRP A 786 34.36 -46.00 -53.24
N THR A 787 33.28 -45.68 -53.93
CA THR A 787 33.26 -45.50 -55.39
C THR A 787 32.62 -44.14 -55.72
N PRO A 788 33.43 -43.13 -56.06
CA PRO A 788 32.92 -41.86 -56.58
C PRO A 788 32.38 -42.06 -58.00
N GLU A 789 31.19 -41.52 -58.31
CA GLU A 789 30.55 -41.70 -59.61
C GLU A 789 31.36 -41.08 -60.77
N ALA A 790 32.11 -40.00 -60.51
CA ALA A 790 32.91 -39.28 -61.49
C ALA A 790 34.08 -40.10 -62.12
N SER A 791 34.57 -41.17 -61.47
CA SER A 791 35.66 -42.02 -61.98
C SER A 791 35.18 -43.37 -62.53
N GLY A 792 33.97 -43.82 -62.18
CA GLY A 792 33.43 -45.13 -62.56
C GLY A 792 34.23 -46.35 -62.08
N LYS A 793 35.27 -46.15 -61.25
CA LYS A 793 36.15 -47.19 -60.70
C LYS A 793 36.32 -46.99 -59.19
N PRO A 794 36.34 -48.07 -58.39
CA PRO A 794 36.57 -47.99 -56.95
C PRO A 794 37.92 -47.32 -56.65
N GLN A 795 38.03 -46.61 -55.52
CA GLN A 795 39.30 -46.02 -55.10
C GLN A 795 40.35 -47.09 -54.73
N ASP A 796 39.88 -48.23 -54.19
CA ASP A 796 40.68 -49.43 -53.91
C ASP A 796 39.98 -50.67 -54.52
N ASP A 797 40.74 -51.55 -55.18
CA ASP A 797 40.21 -52.78 -55.79
C ASP A 797 39.75 -53.83 -54.76
N LYS A 798 40.11 -53.67 -53.48
CA LYS A 798 39.77 -54.58 -52.38
C LYS A 798 39.10 -53.81 -51.24
N PHE A 799 38.15 -54.47 -50.56
CA PHE A 799 37.56 -53.93 -49.32
C PHE A 799 38.63 -53.82 -48.24
N SER A 800 38.79 -52.63 -47.66
CA SER A 800 39.81 -52.33 -46.65
C SER A 800 39.17 -51.87 -45.33
N PRO A 801 39.57 -52.42 -44.17
CA PRO A 801 39.08 -51.97 -42.87
C PRO A 801 39.62 -50.58 -42.45
N ALA A 802 40.68 -50.09 -43.11
CA ALA A 802 41.28 -48.79 -42.83
C ALA A 802 40.62 -47.62 -43.60
N SER A 803 39.81 -47.91 -44.62
CA SER A 803 39.21 -46.90 -45.52
C SER A 803 37.88 -46.37 -44.98
N THR A 804 37.82 -46.00 -43.70
CA THR A 804 36.60 -45.55 -43.02
C THR A 804 36.18 -44.14 -43.41
N GLN A 805 37.07 -43.33 -43.98
CA GLN A 805 36.80 -41.95 -44.36
C GLN A 805 37.17 -41.67 -45.82
N LEU A 806 36.34 -40.88 -46.51
CA LEU A 806 36.59 -40.37 -47.86
C LEU A 806 36.45 -38.85 -47.87
N LYS A 807 37.46 -38.15 -48.40
CA LYS A 807 37.42 -36.70 -48.60
C LYS A 807 37.10 -36.39 -50.06
N VAL A 808 36.12 -35.53 -50.30
CA VAL A 808 35.64 -35.15 -51.63
C VAL A 808 35.55 -33.63 -51.72
N HIS A 809 36.14 -33.06 -52.77
CA HIS A 809 36.02 -31.63 -53.11
C HIS A 809 35.00 -31.45 -54.24
N LEU A 810 34.08 -30.51 -54.11
CA LEU A 810 33.03 -30.21 -55.07
C LEU A 810 33.05 -28.73 -55.47
N ASP A 811 33.18 -28.49 -56.78
CA ASP A 811 33.02 -27.15 -57.36
C ASP A 811 31.58 -26.63 -57.18
N ALA A 812 31.42 -25.31 -57.26
CA ALA A 812 30.12 -24.66 -57.11
C ALA A 812 29.06 -25.20 -58.08
N ASP A 813 27.84 -25.37 -57.59
CA ASP A 813 26.65 -25.87 -58.32
C ASP A 813 26.79 -27.27 -58.97
N LYS A 814 27.85 -28.03 -58.67
CA LYS A 814 27.98 -29.43 -59.09
C LYS A 814 27.44 -30.39 -58.04
N THR A 815 26.93 -31.53 -58.50
CA THR A 815 26.51 -32.64 -57.65
C THR A 815 27.35 -33.88 -57.94
N GLN A 816 27.78 -34.60 -56.91
CA GLN A 816 28.51 -35.84 -57.06
C GLN A 816 27.91 -36.91 -56.14
N THR A 817 27.57 -38.07 -56.71
CA THR A 817 27.17 -39.23 -55.92
C THR A 817 28.39 -40.06 -55.57
N VAL A 818 28.45 -40.48 -54.32
CA VAL A 818 29.46 -41.40 -53.81
C VAL A 818 28.75 -42.63 -53.28
N LYS A 819 29.16 -43.79 -53.77
CA LYS A 819 28.65 -45.08 -53.29
C LYS A 819 29.61 -45.64 -52.23
N LEU A 820 29.09 -45.85 -51.01
CA LEU A 820 29.74 -46.68 -50.00
C LEU A 820 29.26 -48.11 -50.16
N GLU A 821 30.20 -49.05 -50.22
CA GLU A 821 29.94 -50.47 -50.11
C GLU A 821 30.66 -51.01 -48.87
N VAL A 822 29.91 -51.70 -48.01
CA VAL A 822 30.41 -52.29 -46.78
C VAL A 822 30.24 -53.79 -46.88
N LYS A 823 31.33 -54.51 -46.63
CA LYS A 823 31.34 -55.97 -46.56
C LYS A 823 31.71 -56.41 -45.16
N ASN A 824 30.89 -57.24 -44.53
CA ASN A 824 31.22 -57.77 -43.20
C ASN A 824 32.10 -59.02 -43.24
N ALA A 825 32.49 -59.51 -42.06
CA ALA A 825 33.28 -60.73 -41.90
C ALA A 825 32.60 -62.00 -42.47
N PHE A 826 31.26 -61.99 -42.57
CA PHE A 826 30.47 -63.11 -43.09
C PHE A 826 30.28 -63.07 -44.61
N GLY A 827 30.81 -62.06 -45.29
CA GLY A 827 30.79 -61.93 -46.75
C GLY A 827 29.55 -61.23 -47.32
N PHE A 828 28.58 -60.86 -46.50
CA PHE A 828 27.43 -60.06 -46.90
C PHE A 828 27.86 -58.64 -47.23
N GLN A 829 27.19 -58.03 -48.20
CA GLN A 829 27.46 -56.67 -48.65
C GLN A 829 26.20 -55.81 -48.56
N ALA A 830 26.37 -54.58 -48.10
CA ALA A 830 25.37 -53.54 -48.21
C ALA A 830 26.00 -52.32 -48.88
N SER A 831 25.19 -51.59 -49.64
CA SER A 831 25.64 -50.37 -50.30
C SER A 831 24.67 -49.23 -50.03
N ARG A 832 25.22 -48.02 -49.89
CA ARG A 832 24.44 -46.79 -49.79
C ARG A 832 25.08 -45.72 -50.67
N GLU A 833 24.24 -45.05 -51.43
CA GLU A 833 24.64 -43.92 -52.26
C GLU A 833 24.32 -42.62 -51.52
N VAL A 834 25.27 -41.71 -51.52
CA VAL A 834 25.14 -40.38 -50.91
C VAL A 834 25.45 -39.36 -51.99
N THR A 835 24.47 -38.55 -52.33
CA THR A 835 24.64 -37.44 -53.27
C THR A 835 25.02 -36.18 -52.52
N LEU A 836 26.22 -35.67 -52.79
CA LEU A 836 26.72 -34.41 -52.29
C LEU A 836 26.43 -33.30 -53.30
N LYS A 837 26.09 -32.10 -52.80
CA LYS A 837 25.91 -30.89 -53.63
C LYS A 837 26.93 -29.85 -53.21
N GLY A 838 27.65 -29.28 -54.17
CA GLY A 838 28.60 -28.18 -53.95
C GLY A 838 27.90 -26.88 -53.52
N PRO A 839 28.65 -25.90 -52.97
CA PRO A 839 28.12 -24.61 -52.56
C PRO A 839 27.57 -23.83 -53.76
N THR A 840 26.46 -23.11 -53.58
CA THR A 840 25.77 -22.37 -54.66
C THR A 840 26.59 -21.14 -55.10
N SER A 841 26.73 -20.86 -56.40
CA SER A 841 27.54 -19.73 -56.91
C SER A 841 26.88 -18.34 -56.73
N GLU A 842 25.68 -18.27 -56.17
CA GLU A 842 25.04 -17.01 -55.81
C GLU A 842 25.69 -16.39 -54.56
N LYS A 843 25.86 -15.07 -54.60
CA LYS A 843 26.49 -14.22 -53.56
C LYS A 843 26.02 -14.60 -52.14
N PRO A 844 26.90 -14.47 -51.14
CA PRO A 844 26.62 -14.92 -49.78
C PRO A 844 25.50 -14.09 -49.15
N GLU A 845 24.28 -14.63 -49.13
CA GLU A 845 23.32 -14.28 -48.09
C GLU A 845 23.67 -15.03 -46.81
N LYS A 846 23.70 -14.27 -45.72
CA LYS A 846 24.12 -14.66 -44.38
C LYS A 846 23.52 -16.03 -43.99
N LEU A 847 24.37 -16.93 -43.47
CA LEU A 847 23.97 -18.18 -42.82
C LEU A 847 22.83 -17.92 -41.81
N GLY A 848 21.60 -18.20 -42.23
CA GLY A 848 20.53 -18.65 -41.36
C GLY A 848 20.59 -20.17 -41.31
N SER A 849 20.55 -20.73 -40.12
CA SER A 849 20.31 -22.15 -39.87
C SER A 849 19.12 -22.63 -40.70
N VAL A 850 19.38 -23.40 -41.76
CA VAL A 850 18.33 -24.14 -42.47
C VAL A 850 18.07 -25.42 -41.69
N ASP A 851 16.86 -25.48 -41.17
CA ASP A 851 16.25 -26.60 -40.47
C ASP A 851 16.34 -27.90 -41.28
N LEU A 852 16.63 -28.98 -40.55
CA LEU A 852 16.36 -30.35 -40.99
C LEU A 852 14.85 -30.50 -41.23
N PRO A 853 14.40 -31.08 -42.37
CA PRO A 853 13.06 -31.61 -42.42
C PRO A 853 12.99 -32.77 -41.42
N SER A 854 12.22 -32.58 -40.36
CA SER A 854 11.75 -33.64 -39.48
C SER A 854 11.00 -34.67 -40.32
N ASP A 855 11.64 -35.80 -40.58
CA ASP A 855 10.98 -36.95 -41.16
C ASP A 855 9.85 -37.41 -40.25
N ASN A 856 8.68 -37.55 -40.86
CA ASN A 856 7.46 -38.12 -40.31
C ASN A 856 7.74 -39.49 -39.68
N LEU A 857 7.83 -39.53 -38.36
CA LEU A 857 7.51 -40.71 -37.58
C LEU A 857 5.98 -40.87 -37.54
N GLY A 858 5.41 -41.67 -38.45
CA GLY A 858 4.06 -42.24 -38.25
C GLY A 858 3.27 -42.62 -39.51
N LYS A 859 3.11 -43.95 -39.68
CA LYS A 859 2.10 -44.69 -40.48
C LYS A 859 2.33 -44.69 -42.01
N ASN A 860 2.37 -45.81 -42.73
CA ASN A 860 1.82 -47.17 -42.55
C ASN A 860 2.87 -48.26 -42.77
#